data_AF-A0A0N0MS29-F1
#
_entry.id   AF-A0A0N0MS29-F1
#
_cell.length_a   1.000
_cell.length_b   1.000
_cell.length_c   1.000
_cell.angle_alpha   90.00
_cell.angle_beta   90.00
_cell.angle_gamma   90.00
#
_symmetry.space_group_name_H-M   'P 1'
#
loop_
_entity.id
_entity.type
_entity.pdbx_description
1 polymer ?
#
loop_
_entity_poly.entity_id
_entity_poly.type
_entity_poly.pdbx_seq_one_letter_code
_entity_poly.pdbx_strand_id
1 'polypeptide(L)'
;MHDDRTLVEARLKRVLDERIRPAVYPESVPLDVAVWHAPGEPVPVAEGLAATPEPIEVGARWGAPWGTSWFRVTGTVPEAWAGKTVEALLDLGFDENMPGFQCEGLVYRPDGSPVKGLNPRNQWVRIGAPVEGGEEVRLHVEAASNPVILDYHPFLPTQLGDKETAGSEPQYTLTRMDLAVLDETVWELVLDLEVLGELMAELPVESARRWDILRAVEKALDAVDLQDVGGTAAAARERLAGVLAEPAVPSAHRISAVGHAHIDSAWLWPLRETVRKVARTTSNMTALIEDEPEFVFAMSQAQQWAWVKEHRPEVWARVKKAVAEGRFVPAGGMWVESDTNMPGSEAMARQFVHGKRFFLDEFGIENDEAWLPDTFGFAAGLPQIIKAAGSKWLLTQKISWSQTNKFPHHTFQWEGIDGTRIFTHFPPVDTYNCSMRGSELAHAAKNFKDKGVARHSLAPTGWGDGGGGTTREMVAKAARVRDLEGSATVVWETPTEFFRKAEAEYPNAPVWVGELYLELHRATLTSQARTKQGNRRSEHLLREAELWAATAAVRTGFPYPYEELDRIWKTVLLHQFHDILPGSSIAWVHREARRTYERVAEELTGIIDAAQRALAGEGGTELVFNSAPHRRDGVPAGGALPAAVASEVALAPRVGGGHVLDNGLLRVEIDARGLVVSAYDIDADRETIAPGRAANLLQIHPDFPNMWDAWDVDEFYRNTVTDLVDADEVAPGEDGVSVRIVRSFGASRVTQVLSLAPGERRLGIDTEVDWHETEKFLKLAFPLDVRAERYASETQFGHFYRPTHTNTSWEAAKFEACNHRFVHMEEPGWGVALVNDSTYGHDVTRTVRDSDSGTTTTVRVSLLRAPRFPDPETDQGVHRFRHALVPGAGIGDAVREGWRINLPERRLSGEREVAPLVEVAQDAVVVTAVKLADDGSGDVVVRFHESRGGRTGATLTAGFEIGDVTVTDLLERPLADAAAPRRDGDRVTLSLRPFELVTLRLTRA
;
A
#
# COMPACT_ATOMS: atom_id res chain seq x y z
N MET A 1 -16.40 -21.50 -49.58
CA MET A 1 -15.46 -22.03 -48.59
C MET A 1 -16.28 -22.80 -47.58
N HIS A 2 -15.92 -24.04 -47.24
CA HIS A 2 -16.56 -24.71 -46.10
C HIS A 2 -15.98 -24.09 -44.83
N ASP A 3 -16.83 -23.67 -43.88
CA ASP A 3 -16.38 -23.21 -42.56
C ASP A 3 -16.09 -24.43 -41.69
N ASP A 4 -14.81 -24.75 -41.54
CA ASP A 4 -14.23 -25.82 -40.72
C ASP A 4 -13.39 -25.25 -39.57
N ARG A 5 -13.54 -23.96 -39.26
CA ARG A 5 -12.70 -23.24 -38.30
C ARG A 5 -12.65 -23.91 -36.93
N THR A 6 -13.81 -24.29 -36.40
CA THR A 6 -13.90 -24.91 -35.07
C THR A 6 -13.19 -26.27 -35.00
N LEU A 7 -13.08 -26.99 -36.13
CA LEU A 7 -12.35 -28.25 -36.21
C LEU A 7 -10.84 -28.02 -36.15
N VAL A 8 -10.34 -27.03 -36.88
CA VAL A 8 -8.91 -26.67 -36.86
C VAL A 8 -8.50 -26.09 -35.51
N GLU A 9 -9.31 -25.23 -34.91
CA GLU A 9 -9.07 -24.67 -33.57
C GLU A 9 -9.03 -25.77 -32.49
N ALA A 10 -9.97 -26.72 -32.53
CA ALA A 10 -9.96 -27.86 -31.62
C ALA A 10 -8.75 -28.78 -31.85
N ARG A 11 -8.36 -28.99 -33.11
CA ARG A 11 -7.15 -29.75 -33.46
C ARG A 11 -5.89 -29.07 -32.95
N LEU A 12 -5.76 -27.75 -33.15
CA LEU A 12 -4.64 -26.95 -32.64
C LEU A 12 -4.49 -27.16 -31.13
N LYS A 13 -5.55 -26.90 -30.37
CA LYS A 13 -5.52 -27.05 -28.91
C LYS A 13 -5.05 -28.44 -28.51
N ARG A 14 -5.68 -29.48 -29.07
CA ARG A 14 -5.38 -30.86 -28.71
C ARG A 14 -3.96 -31.29 -29.07
N VAL A 15 -3.50 -30.98 -30.29
CA VAL A 15 -2.17 -31.36 -30.76
C VAL A 15 -1.08 -30.59 -30.01
N LEU A 16 -1.29 -29.30 -29.75
CA LEU A 16 -0.36 -28.47 -28.99
C LEU A 16 -0.19 -29.00 -27.56
N ASP A 17 -1.30 -29.27 -26.87
CA ASP A 17 -1.27 -29.68 -25.45
C ASP A 17 -0.84 -31.15 -25.28
N GLU A 18 -1.33 -32.07 -26.12
CA GLU A 18 -1.12 -33.52 -25.94
C GLU A 18 0.11 -34.07 -26.68
N ARG A 19 0.68 -33.34 -27.66
CA ARG A 19 1.76 -33.86 -28.53
C ARG A 19 2.96 -32.94 -28.63
N ILE A 20 2.76 -31.66 -28.98
CA ILE A 20 3.88 -30.75 -29.26
C ILE A 20 4.57 -30.29 -27.97
N ARG A 21 3.81 -29.79 -26.97
CA ARG A 21 4.38 -29.32 -25.71
C ARG A 21 5.10 -30.43 -24.92
N PRO A 22 4.58 -31.66 -24.80
CA PRO A 22 5.31 -32.74 -24.15
C PRO A 22 6.62 -33.11 -24.85
N ALA A 23 6.75 -32.86 -26.16
CA ALA A 23 7.94 -33.16 -26.95
C ALA A 23 9.06 -32.12 -26.82
N VAL A 24 8.87 -31.03 -26.06
CA VAL A 24 9.91 -30.02 -25.79
C VAL A 24 11.13 -30.63 -25.10
N TYR A 25 10.91 -31.66 -24.27
CA TYR A 25 11.98 -32.38 -23.58
C TYR A 25 11.93 -33.87 -23.99
N PRO A 26 12.49 -34.23 -25.17
CA PRO A 26 12.36 -35.58 -25.73
C PRO A 26 13.18 -36.64 -24.99
N GLU A 27 14.25 -36.24 -24.31
CA GLU A 27 15.16 -37.12 -23.57
C GLU A 27 15.38 -36.57 -22.16
N SER A 28 15.33 -37.44 -21.15
CA SER A 28 15.67 -37.08 -19.76
C SER A 28 16.26 -38.25 -18.98
N VAL A 29 17.05 -37.94 -17.95
CA VAL A 29 17.60 -38.89 -16.98
C VAL A 29 17.40 -38.35 -15.55
N PRO A 30 17.06 -39.20 -14.57
CA PRO A 30 16.83 -38.75 -13.20
C PRO A 30 18.14 -38.27 -12.55
N LEU A 31 18.02 -37.29 -11.65
CA LEU A 31 19.09 -36.80 -10.80
C LEU A 31 19.02 -37.46 -9.41
N ASP A 32 20.17 -37.59 -8.75
CA ASP A 32 20.25 -37.97 -7.34
C ASP A 32 19.89 -36.78 -6.46
N VAL A 33 19.02 -36.99 -5.46
CA VAL A 33 18.52 -35.92 -4.61
C VAL A 33 18.69 -36.29 -3.14
N ALA A 34 19.15 -35.32 -2.36
CA ALA A 34 19.19 -35.40 -0.90
C ALA A 34 18.61 -34.11 -0.31
N VAL A 35 18.00 -34.17 0.87
CA VAL A 35 17.39 -33.03 1.55
C VAL A 35 17.93 -32.88 2.97
N TRP A 36 18.05 -31.64 3.43
CA TRP A 36 18.22 -31.30 4.83
C TRP A 36 17.14 -30.29 5.22
N HIS A 37 16.44 -30.53 6.33
CA HIS A 37 15.43 -29.61 6.85
C HIS A 37 16.06 -28.68 7.88
N ALA A 38 16.02 -27.37 7.63
CA ALA A 38 16.57 -26.39 8.55
C ALA A 38 15.70 -26.29 9.83
N PRO A 39 16.32 -26.15 11.02
CA PRO A 39 15.57 -26.04 12.26
C PRO A 39 14.96 -24.63 12.41
N GLY A 40 13.63 -24.54 12.36
CA GLY A 40 12.90 -23.34 12.77
C GLY A 40 12.87 -22.21 11.73
N GLU A 41 13.90 -21.36 11.70
CA GLU A 41 13.98 -20.18 10.80
C GLU A 41 14.92 -20.44 9.61
N PRO A 42 14.82 -19.66 8.52
CA PRO A 42 15.77 -19.73 7.42
C PRO A 42 17.21 -19.46 7.91
N VAL A 43 18.16 -20.23 7.40
CA VAL A 43 19.57 -20.15 7.78
C VAL A 43 20.39 -19.38 6.73
N PRO A 44 21.57 -18.83 7.09
CA PRO A 44 22.50 -18.27 6.10
C PRO A 44 22.88 -19.29 5.02
N VAL A 45 23.10 -18.81 3.79
CA VAL A 45 23.43 -19.64 2.62
C VAL A 45 24.61 -20.58 2.88
N ALA A 46 25.67 -20.08 3.52
CA ALA A 46 26.86 -20.88 3.84
C ALA A 46 26.55 -22.08 4.77
N GLU A 47 25.60 -21.93 5.70
CA GLU A 47 25.16 -23.01 6.58
C GLU A 47 24.35 -24.04 5.80
N GLY A 48 23.41 -23.59 4.96
CA GLY A 48 22.62 -24.46 4.10
C GLY A 48 23.45 -25.29 3.11
N LEU A 49 24.49 -24.71 2.53
CA LEU A 49 25.43 -25.40 1.64
C LEU A 49 26.32 -26.42 2.38
N ALA A 50 26.65 -26.13 3.65
CA ALA A 50 27.48 -27.00 4.48
C ALA A 50 26.68 -28.10 5.20
N ALA A 51 25.35 -28.01 5.20
CA ALA A 51 24.48 -28.97 5.83
C ALA A 51 24.71 -30.40 5.30
N THR A 52 24.47 -31.39 6.15
CA THR A 52 24.56 -32.80 5.79
C THR A 52 23.17 -33.32 5.44
N PRO A 53 22.82 -33.47 4.15
CA PRO A 53 21.49 -33.93 3.75
C PRO A 53 21.38 -35.45 3.79
N GLU A 54 20.16 -35.95 3.89
CA GLU A 54 19.78 -37.35 3.76
C GLU A 54 19.12 -37.62 2.41
N PRO A 55 19.24 -38.83 1.82
CA PRO A 55 18.61 -39.13 0.53
C PRO A 55 17.09 -38.94 0.54
N ILE A 56 16.54 -38.40 -0.55
CA ILE A 56 15.09 -38.28 -0.76
C ILE A 56 14.75 -38.67 -2.20
N GLU A 57 13.61 -39.34 -2.39
CA GLU A 57 13.15 -39.78 -3.71
C GLU A 57 11.98 -38.92 -4.21
N VAL A 58 11.84 -38.83 -5.54
CA VAL A 58 10.63 -38.28 -6.17
C VAL A 58 9.41 -39.10 -5.71
N GLY A 59 8.34 -38.39 -5.34
CA GLY A 59 7.15 -38.95 -4.70
C GLY A 59 7.14 -38.83 -3.18
N ALA A 60 8.26 -38.46 -2.54
CA ALA A 60 8.30 -38.23 -1.10
C ALA A 60 7.63 -36.92 -0.70
N ARG A 61 6.95 -36.94 0.46
CA ARG A 61 6.38 -35.73 1.07
C ARG A 61 7.46 -34.93 1.82
N TRP A 62 7.41 -33.61 1.74
CA TRP A 62 8.37 -32.73 2.40
C TRP A 62 7.74 -31.38 2.79
N GLY A 63 8.47 -30.59 3.59
CA GLY A 63 8.19 -29.19 3.85
C GLY A 63 7.05 -28.95 4.84
N ALA A 64 7.38 -28.81 6.13
CA ALA A 64 6.43 -28.30 7.12
C ALA A 64 6.01 -26.86 6.79
N PRO A 65 4.79 -26.41 7.15
CA PRO A 65 4.34 -25.05 6.88
C PRO A 65 5.37 -24.03 7.38
N TRP A 66 5.68 -23.03 6.54
CA TRP A 66 6.64 -21.96 6.86
C TRP A 66 8.11 -22.40 7.05
N GLY A 67 8.41 -23.67 6.76
CA GLY A 67 9.72 -24.29 6.90
C GLY A 67 10.69 -23.94 5.77
N THR A 68 11.94 -24.38 5.95
CA THR A 68 13.01 -24.26 4.96
C THR A 68 13.72 -25.59 4.80
N SER A 69 13.93 -26.02 3.57
CA SER A 69 14.66 -27.25 3.24
C SER A 69 15.74 -26.95 2.23
N TRP A 70 16.92 -27.55 2.38
CA TRP A 70 18.01 -27.48 1.42
C TRP A 70 18.12 -28.79 0.67
N PHE A 71 17.82 -28.77 -0.62
CA PHE A 71 18.04 -29.92 -1.49
C PHE A 71 19.44 -29.86 -2.08
N ARG A 72 20.12 -31.01 -2.18
CA ARG A 72 21.32 -31.21 -2.97
C ARG A 72 20.96 -32.11 -4.15
N VAL A 73 21.16 -31.61 -5.36
CA VAL A 73 20.81 -32.27 -6.61
C VAL A 73 22.09 -32.55 -7.38
N THR A 74 22.35 -33.82 -7.73
CA THR A 74 23.59 -34.26 -8.37
C THR A 74 23.34 -35.22 -9.53
N GLY A 75 24.21 -35.17 -10.54
CA GLY A 75 24.23 -36.15 -11.64
C GLY A 75 25.26 -35.77 -12.70
N THR A 76 25.29 -36.51 -13.79
CA THR A 76 26.26 -36.31 -14.88
C THR A 76 25.51 -36.18 -16.19
N VAL A 77 25.86 -35.19 -17.02
CA VAL A 77 25.31 -35.06 -18.37
C VAL A 77 25.74 -36.26 -19.22
N PRO A 78 24.81 -37.04 -19.81
CA PRO A 78 25.16 -38.15 -20.68
C PRO A 78 26.04 -37.73 -21.86
N GLU A 79 27.09 -38.51 -22.14
CA GLU A 79 28.02 -38.30 -23.27
C GLU A 79 27.28 -38.19 -24.62
N ALA A 80 26.16 -38.91 -24.79
CA ALA A 80 25.34 -38.89 -26.00
C ALA A 80 24.62 -37.54 -26.25
N TRP A 81 24.63 -36.63 -25.28
CA TRP A 81 24.01 -35.30 -25.38
C TRP A 81 24.97 -34.19 -25.78
N ALA A 82 26.25 -34.52 -26.03
CA ALA A 82 27.24 -33.57 -26.57
C ALA A 82 26.67 -32.78 -27.76
N GLY A 83 26.81 -31.46 -27.72
CA GLY A 83 26.30 -30.56 -28.76
C GLY A 83 24.84 -30.12 -28.59
N LYS A 84 24.09 -30.64 -27.59
CA LYS A 84 22.69 -30.28 -27.34
C LYS A 84 22.56 -29.20 -26.24
N THR A 85 21.39 -28.57 -26.14
CA THR A 85 21.03 -27.72 -24.99
C THR A 85 20.45 -28.60 -23.87
N VAL A 86 21.00 -28.52 -22.66
CA VAL A 86 20.58 -29.35 -21.52
C VAL A 86 20.17 -28.47 -20.34
N GLU A 87 19.05 -28.84 -19.72
CA GLU A 87 18.46 -28.16 -18.57
C GLU A 87 18.18 -29.18 -17.45
N ALA A 88 18.34 -28.77 -16.19
CA ALA A 88 17.82 -29.49 -15.04
C ALA A 88 16.37 -29.05 -14.78
N LEU A 89 15.43 -29.99 -14.78
CA LEU A 89 14.01 -29.77 -14.49
C LEU A 89 13.74 -30.15 -13.03
N LEU A 90 13.46 -29.14 -12.21
CA LEU A 90 13.36 -29.24 -10.75
C LEU A 90 11.97 -28.78 -10.31
N ASP A 91 11.09 -29.74 -10.04
CA ASP A 91 9.73 -29.52 -9.55
C ASP A 91 9.60 -29.99 -8.11
N LEU A 92 9.43 -29.01 -7.21
CA LEU A 92 9.34 -29.21 -5.76
C LEU A 92 7.95 -29.71 -5.32
N GLY A 93 7.02 -29.92 -6.25
CA GLY A 93 5.63 -30.25 -5.97
C GLY A 93 4.70 -29.08 -6.22
N PHE A 94 4.95 -28.35 -7.31
CA PHE A 94 4.25 -27.12 -7.64
C PHE A 94 2.82 -27.38 -8.17
N ASP A 95 1.88 -26.52 -7.77
CA ASP A 95 0.67 -26.24 -8.54
C ASP A 95 0.97 -25.17 -9.59
N GLU A 96 0.79 -25.47 -10.89
CA GLU A 96 1.11 -24.54 -11.97
C GLU A 96 0.34 -23.20 -11.93
N ASN A 97 -0.77 -23.13 -11.20
CA ASN A 97 -1.65 -21.96 -11.16
C ASN A 97 -1.35 -21.00 -10.01
N MET A 98 -0.39 -21.32 -9.14
CA MET A 98 -0.11 -20.55 -7.92
C MET A 98 1.35 -20.03 -7.84
N PRO A 99 1.87 -19.30 -8.85
CA PRO A 99 3.20 -18.71 -8.76
C PRO A 99 3.23 -17.65 -7.66
N GLY A 100 4.19 -17.76 -6.72
CA GLY A 100 4.31 -16.84 -5.59
C GLY A 100 3.43 -17.16 -4.36
N PHE A 101 2.58 -18.19 -4.39
CA PHE A 101 1.64 -18.49 -3.30
C PHE A 101 1.86 -19.83 -2.59
N GLN A 102 2.96 -20.50 -2.89
CA GLN A 102 3.24 -21.87 -2.43
C GLN A 102 4.75 -22.09 -2.20
N CYS A 103 5.20 -23.35 -2.19
CA CYS A 103 6.62 -23.65 -2.17
C CYS A 103 7.38 -23.02 -3.34
N GLU A 104 8.59 -22.56 -3.09
CA GLU A 104 9.46 -21.90 -4.06
C GLU A 104 10.93 -22.17 -3.68
N GLY A 105 11.85 -22.04 -4.63
CA GLY A 105 13.27 -22.37 -4.40
C GLY A 105 14.24 -21.30 -4.90
N LEU A 106 15.41 -21.17 -4.30
CA LEU A 106 16.56 -20.46 -4.89
C LEU A 106 17.69 -21.45 -5.15
N VAL A 107 18.13 -21.55 -6.40
CA VAL A 107 19.18 -22.47 -6.82
C VAL A 107 20.55 -21.82 -6.67
N TYR A 108 21.46 -22.54 -6.05
CA TYR A 108 22.85 -22.16 -5.82
C TYR A 108 23.81 -23.19 -6.41
N ARG A 109 24.96 -22.72 -6.89
CA ARG A 109 26.13 -23.58 -7.16
C ARG A 109 26.87 -23.92 -5.87
N PRO A 110 27.79 -24.90 -5.88
CA PRO A 110 28.55 -25.28 -4.69
C PRO A 110 29.41 -24.17 -4.09
N ASP A 111 29.76 -23.16 -4.89
CA ASP A 111 30.51 -21.98 -4.45
C ASP A 111 29.64 -20.88 -3.82
N GLY A 112 28.32 -21.11 -3.74
CA GLY A 112 27.36 -20.15 -3.22
C GLY A 112 26.90 -19.08 -4.19
N SER A 113 27.30 -19.16 -5.48
CA SER A 113 26.76 -18.26 -6.50
C SER A 113 25.28 -18.57 -6.79
N PRO A 114 24.38 -17.56 -6.77
CA PRO A 114 22.98 -17.75 -7.08
C PRO A 114 22.81 -17.95 -8.59
N VAL A 115 22.01 -18.95 -8.98
CA VAL A 115 21.70 -19.26 -10.38
C VAL A 115 20.40 -18.57 -10.77
N LYS A 116 19.28 -19.05 -10.23
CA LYS A 116 17.93 -18.52 -10.48
C LYS A 116 16.94 -19.10 -9.45
N GLY A 117 15.77 -18.48 -9.32
CA GLY A 117 14.67 -18.95 -8.49
C GLY A 117 13.74 -19.94 -9.20
N LEU A 118 13.30 -20.97 -8.49
CA LEU A 118 12.29 -21.93 -8.91
C LEU A 118 10.90 -21.51 -8.45
N ASN A 119 9.95 -21.61 -9.37
CA ASN A 119 8.52 -21.47 -9.13
C ASN A 119 7.76 -22.29 -10.19
N PRO A 120 6.43 -22.43 -10.11
CA PRO A 120 5.65 -23.30 -11.00
C PRO A 120 5.77 -22.95 -12.49
N ARG A 121 6.06 -21.69 -12.82
CA ARG A 121 6.25 -21.18 -14.19
C ARG A 121 7.74 -21.01 -14.55
N ASN A 122 8.65 -21.49 -13.71
CA ASN A 122 10.09 -21.42 -13.92
C ASN A 122 10.83 -22.58 -13.22
N GLN A 123 10.65 -23.81 -13.75
CA GLN A 123 11.14 -25.04 -13.13
C GLN A 123 12.51 -25.52 -13.67
N TRP A 124 13.06 -24.84 -14.67
CA TRP A 124 14.25 -25.28 -15.38
C TRP A 124 15.51 -24.49 -14.94
N VAL A 125 16.68 -25.13 -14.99
CA VAL A 125 18.00 -24.51 -14.79
C VAL A 125 18.92 -24.89 -15.94
N ARG A 126 19.47 -23.92 -16.67
CA ARG A 126 20.39 -24.21 -17.78
C ARG A 126 21.70 -24.81 -17.27
N ILE A 127 22.08 -25.95 -17.83
CA ILE A 127 23.38 -26.59 -17.58
C ILE A 127 24.39 -26.16 -18.65
N GLY A 128 24.00 -26.24 -19.92
CA GLY A 128 24.83 -25.77 -21.05
C GLY A 128 24.04 -25.70 -22.35
N ALA A 129 24.53 -24.87 -23.28
CA ALA A 129 23.98 -24.65 -24.61
C ALA A 129 25.11 -24.20 -25.58
N PRO A 130 25.81 -25.12 -26.27
CA PRO A 130 25.71 -26.58 -26.13
C PRO A 130 26.46 -27.11 -24.89
N VAL A 131 26.17 -28.36 -24.50
CA VAL A 131 27.01 -29.15 -23.56
C VAL A 131 28.11 -29.93 -24.28
N GLU A 132 29.18 -30.27 -23.59
CA GLU A 132 30.27 -31.14 -24.06
C GLU A 132 29.94 -32.63 -23.90
N GLY A 133 29.10 -33.00 -22.91
CA GLY A 133 28.91 -34.39 -22.48
C GLY A 133 29.88 -34.76 -21.35
N GLY A 134 29.38 -35.45 -20.31
CA GLY A 134 30.16 -35.84 -19.14
C GLY A 134 30.29 -34.75 -18.06
N GLU A 135 29.66 -33.59 -18.22
CA GLU A 135 29.70 -32.55 -17.18
C GLU A 135 29.03 -33.01 -15.88
N GLU A 136 29.73 -32.80 -14.77
CA GLU A 136 29.20 -33.04 -13.43
C GLU A 136 28.27 -31.90 -13.00
N VAL A 137 27.01 -32.23 -12.76
CA VAL A 137 25.98 -31.30 -12.27
C VAL A 137 25.91 -31.42 -10.75
N ARG A 138 26.08 -30.29 -10.06
CA ARG A 138 25.82 -30.17 -8.63
C ARG A 138 25.15 -28.86 -8.31
N LEU A 139 23.89 -28.93 -7.88
CA LEU A 139 23.07 -27.79 -7.51
C LEU A 139 22.59 -27.94 -6.05
N HIS A 140 22.38 -26.81 -5.39
CA HIS A 140 21.69 -26.76 -4.10
C HIS A 140 20.44 -25.89 -4.23
N VAL A 141 19.34 -26.25 -3.60
CA VAL A 141 18.08 -25.50 -3.65
C VAL A 141 17.67 -25.12 -2.24
N GLU A 142 17.70 -23.82 -1.92
CA GLU A 142 17.03 -23.26 -0.73
C GLU A 142 15.52 -23.24 -1.01
N ALA A 143 14.77 -24.23 -0.51
CA ALA A 143 13.34 -24.36 -0.72
C ALA A 143 12.53 -23.87 0.49
N ALA A 144 11.62 -22.94 0.26
CA ALA A 144 10.62 -22.50 1.22
C ALA A 144 9.36 -23.34 1.08
N SER A 145 8.80 -23.83 2.19
CA SER A 145 7.53 -24.57 2.21
C SER A 145 6.39 -23.68 2.73
N ASN A 146 6.09 -22.63 1.97
CA ASN A 146 5.01 -21.69 2.30
C ASN A 146 3.66 -22.40 2.16
N PRO A 147 2.73 -22.32 3.11
CA PRO A 147 1.39 -22.87 2.94
C PRO A 147 0.56 -22.09 1.92
N VAL A 148 -0.33 -22.80 1.23
CA VAL A 148 -1.37 -22.19 0.41
C VAL A 148 -2.45 -21.64 1.34
N ILE A 149 -2.49 -20.32 1.51
CA ILE A 149 -3.49 -19.62 2.33
C ILE A 149 -4.77 -19.32 1.53
N LEU A 150 -4.61 -18.92 0.27
CA LEU A 150 -5.70 -18.65 -0.66
C LEU A 150 -5.78 -19.79 -1.68
N ASP A 151 -6.66 -20.76 -1.43
CA ASP A 151 -6.87 -21.93 -2.28
C ASP A 151 -8.02 -21.71 -3.30
N TYR A 152 -8.30 -22.69 -4.15
CA TYR A 152 -9.38 -22.69 -5.15
C TYR A 152 -10.78 -22.46 -4.56
N HIS A 153 -10.96 -22.70 -3.27
CA HIS A 153 -12.10 -22.24 -2.47
C HIS A 153 -11.64 -21.01 -1.64
N PRO A 154 -11.66 -19.80 -2.22
CA PRO A 154 -11.04 -18.65 -1.61
C PRO A 154 -11.80 -18.18 -0.36
N PHE A 155 -11.09 -17.43 0.49
CA PHE A 155 -11.62 -16.76 1.69
C PHE A 155 -12.16 -17.68 2.79
N LEU A 156 -11.79 -18.96 2.79
CA LEU A 156 -12.10 -19.86 3.90
C LEU A 156 -11.19 -19.59 5.11
N PRO A 157 -11.73 -19.53 6.35
CA PRO A 157 -10.92 -19.37 7.55
C PRO A 157 -9.89 -20.51 7.68
N THR A 158 -8.64 -20.16 7.92
CA THR A 158 -7.53 -21.12 8.03
C THR A 158 -6.58 -20.75 9.15
N GLN A 159 -6.02 -21.77 9.81
CA GLN A 159 -5.00 -21.62 10.86
C GLN A 159 -3.57 -21.66 10.29
N LEU A 160 -3.41 -21.76 8.97
CA LEU A 160 -2.08 -21.79 8.35
C LEU A 160 -1.41 -20.41 8.31
N GLY A 161 -2.14 -19.32 8.54
CA GLY A 161 -1.64 -17.94 8.54
C GLY A 161 -0.75 -17.56 9.72
N ASP A 162 -0.45 -18.49 10.63
CA ASP A 162 0.45 -18.27 11.75
C ASP A 162 1.31 -19.50 12.02
N LYS A 163 2.62 -19.30 12.22
CA LYS A 163 3.56 -20.38 12.59
C LYS A 163 3.13 -21.11 13.85
N GLU A 164 2.55 -20.40 14.81
CA GLU A 164 2.16 -20.96 16.11
C GLU A 164 0.97 -21.93 15.99
N THR A 165 0.15 -21.82 14.94
CA THR A 165 -1.06 -22.64 14.74
C THR A 165 -1.01 -23.55 13.50
N ALA A 166 -0.07 -23.35 12.58
CA ALA A 166 0.01 -24.09 11.31
C ALA A 166 0.41 -25.57 11.43
N GLY A 167 1.01 -26.00 12.55
CA GLY A 167 1.49 -27.37 12.74
C GLY A 167 2.77 -27.71 11.96
N SER A 168 3.08 -29.00 11.81
CA SER A 168 4.36 -29.48 11.24
C SER A 168 4.23 -30.52 10.13
N GLU A 169 3.01 -30.82 9.69
CA GLU A 169 2.77 -31.83 8.66
C GLU A 169 3.33 -31.41 7.30
N PRO A 170 4.08 -32.27 6.58
CA PRO A 170 4.60 -31.96 5.25
C PRO A 170 3.50 -31.57 4.25
N GLN A 171 3.66 -30.46 3.54
CA GLN A 171 2.62 -29.93 2.64
C GLN A 171 2.83 -30.31 1.17
N TYR A 172 4.05 -30.63 0.78
CA TYR A 172 4.44 -30.80 -0.62
C TYR A 172 4.89 -32.22 -0.92
N THR A 173 4.80 -32.61 -2.19
CA THR A 173 5.32 -33.89 -2.70
C THR A 173 6.29 -33.60 -3.82
N LEU A 174 7.53 -34.08 -3.73
CA LEU A 174 8.54 -33.89 -4.77
C LEU A 174 8.10 -34.57 -6.06
N THR A 175 7.98 -33.86 -7.19
CA THR A 175 7.35 -34.41 -8.41
C THR A 175 8.31 -34.70 -9.55
N ARG A 176 9.38 -33.91 -9.74
CA ARG A 176 10.35 -34.14 -10.84
C ARG A 176 11.73 -33.57 -10.52
N MET A 177 12.78 -34.35 -10.80
CA MET A 177 14.19 -33.98 -10.60
C MET A 177 15.06 -34.65 -11.67
N ASP A 178 15.10 -34.06 -12.87
CA ASP A 178 15.75 -34.68 -14.04
C ASP A 178 16.75 -33.73 -14.71
N LEU A 179 17.76 -34.29 -15.40
CA LEU A 179 18.40 -33.61 -16.53
C LEU A 179 17.63 -33.94 -17.79
N ALA A 180 17.40 -32.94 -18.64
CA ALA A 180 16.65 -33.09 -19.88
C ALA A 180 17.28 -32.29 -21.02
N VAL A 181 17.19 -32.85 -22.23
CA VAL A 181 17.53 -32.15 -23.47
C VAL A 181 16.39 -31.21 -23.83
N LEU A 182 16.67 -29.92 -24.03
CA LEU A 182 15.71 -28.97 -24.59
C LEU A 182 15.76 -29.03 -26.12
N ASP A 183 14.65 -29.39 -26.75
CA ASP A 183 14.46 -29.19 -28.19
C ASP A 183 13.96 -27.77 -28.45
N GLU A 184 14.90 -26.88 -28.79
CA GLU A 184 14.63 -25.46 -29.06
C GLU A 184 13.70 -25.27 -30.26
N THR A 185 13.74 -26.16 -31.25
CA THR A 185 12.86 -26.04 -32.44
C THR A 185 11.41 -26.36 -32.08
N VAL A 186 11.20 -27.37 -31.23
CA VAL A 186 9.86 -27.69 -30.70
C VAL A 186 9.37 -26.59 -29.76
N TRP A 187 10.21 -26.07 -28.88
CA TRP A 187 9.85 -24.96 -27.99
C TRP A 187 9.42 -23.71 -28.79
N GLU A 188 10.16 -23.36 -29.83
CA GLU A 188 9.80 -22.28 -30.74
C GLU A 188 8.47 -22.53 -31.47
N LEU A 189 8.22 -23.77 -31.92
CA LEU A 189 6.95 -24.16 -32.55
C LEU A 189 5.77 -24.01 -31.58
N VAL A 190 5.94 -24.38 -30.30
CA VAL A 190 4.91 -24.17 -29.27
C VAL A 190 4.52 -22.70 -29.21
N LEU A 191 5.50 -21.80 -29.12
CA LEU A 191 5.24 -20.37 -29.02
C LEU A 191 4.63 -19.77 -30.30
N ASP A 192 5.08 -20.21 -31.48
CA ASP A 192 4.51 -19.78 -32.76
C ASP A 192 3.02 -20.16 -32.86
N LEU A 193 2.68 -21.39 -32.46
CA LEU A 193 1.31 -21.90 -32.46
C LEU A 193 0.44 -21.26 -31.38
N GLU A 194 0.98 -20.99 -30.19
CA GLU A 194 0.27 -20.27 -29.13
C GLU A 194 -0.08 -18.84 -29.56
N VAL A 195 0.91 -18.05 -29.99
CA VAL A 195 0.70 -16.64 -30.36
C VAL A 195 -0.31 -16.52 -31.50
N LEU A 196 -0.16 -17.33 -32.55
CA LEU A 196 -1.10 -17.32 -33.67
C LEU A 196 -2.48 -17.84 -33.28
N GLY A 197 -2.55 -18.89 -32.45
CA GLY A 197 -3.81 -19.43 -31.95
C GLY A 197 -4.59 -18.43 -31.10
N GLU A 198 -3.91 -17.76 -30.17
CA GLU A 198 -4.47 -16.72 -29.31
C GLU A 198 -4.90 -15.49 -30.12
N LEU A 199 -4.06 -14.99 -31.05
CA LEU A 199 -4.42 -13.89 -31.95
C LEU A 199 -5.63 -14.25 -32.81
N MET A 200 -5.61 -15.43 -33.44
CA MET A 200 -6.69 -15.90 -34.30
C MET A 200 -8.03 -15.92 -33.56
N ALA A 201 -8.05 -16.31 -32.28
CA ALA A 201 -9.25 -16.30 -31.46
C ALA A 201 -9.86 -14.89 -31.28
N GLU A 202 -9.01 -13.86 -31.16
CA GLU A 202 -9.40 -12.46 -30.93
C GLU A 202 -9.80 -11.68 -32.19
N LEU A 203 -9.44 -12.17 -33.37
CA LEU A 203 -9.78 -11.53 -34.65
C LEU A 203 -11.25 -11.75 -35.04
N PRO A 204 -11.91 -10.77 -35.71
CA PRO A 204 -13.26 -10.95 -36.22
C PRO A 204 -13.37 -12.15 -37.17
N VAL A 205 -14.51 -12.86 -37.14
CA VAL A 205 -14.75 -14.04 -37.99
C VAL A 205 -14.70 -13.72 -39.48
N GLU A 206 -15.14 -12.51 -39.85
CA GLU A 206 -15.14 -12.03 -41.24
C GLU A 206 -13.75 -11.52 -41.71
N SER A 207 -12.75 -11.52 -40.82
CA SER A 207 -11.41 -11.01 -41.14
C SER A 207 -10.63 -12.00 -42.02
N ALA A 208 -10.17 -11.56 -43.19
CA ALA A 208 -9.28 -12.35 -44.05
C ALA A 208 -8.05 -12.87 -43.29
N ARG A 209 -7.44 -12.00 -42.48
CA ARG A 209 -6.29 -12.33 -41.64
C ARG A 209 -6.54 -13.49 -40.69
N ARG A 210 -7.75 -13.61 -40.12
CA ARG A 210 -8.10 -14.77 -39.26
C ARG A 210 -8.04 -16.07 -40.05
N TRP A 211 -8.57 -16.06 -41.27
CA TRP A 211 -8.60 -17.23 -42.14
C TRP A 211 -7.21 -17.59 -42.70
N ASP A 212 -6.37 -16.60 -42.98
CA ASP A 212 -4.98 -16.83 -43.40
C ASP A 212 -4.18 -17.53 -42.29
N ILE A 213 -4.30 -17.05 -41.04
CA ILE A 213 -3.69 -17.71 -39.87
C ILE A 213 -4.25 -19.12 -39.69
N LEU A 214 -5.57 -19.30 -39.74
CA LEU A 214 -6.23 -20.60 -39.59
C LEU A 214 -5.70 -21.63 -40.59
N ARG A 215 -5.54 -21.25 -41.87
CA ARG A 215 -4.99 -22.14 -42.91
C ARG A 215 -3.50 -22.38 -42.75
N ALA A 216 -2.73 -21.42 -42.25
CA ALA A 216 -1.31 -21.61 -41.94
C ALA A 216 -1.14 -22.60 -40.77
N VAL A 217 -1.94 -22.44 -39.71
CA VAL A 217 -1.99 -23.37 -38.57
C VAL A 217 -2.39 -24.78 -39.02
N GLU A 218 -3.43 -24.92 -39.84
CA GLU A 218 -3.83 -26.23 -40.39
C GLU A 218 -2.66 -26.91 -41.12
N LYS A 219 -1.99 -26.20 -42.02
CA LYS A 219 -0.82 -26.72 -42.76
C LYS A 219 0.36 -27.05 -41.84
N ALA A 220 0.58 -26.27 -40.79
CA ALA A 220 1.61 -26.55 -39.81
C ALA A 220 1.29 -27.85 -39.06
N LEU A 221 0.05 -28.02 -38.61
CA LEU A 221 -0.40 -29.25 -37.93
C LEU A 221 -0.40 -30.48 -38.86
N ASP A 222 -0.53 -30.30 -40.18
CA ASP A 222 -0.36 -31.37 -41.16
C ASP A 222 1.10 -31.74 -41.39
N ALA A 223 2.03 -30.80 -41.19
CA ALA A 223 3.46 -31.02 -41.36
C ALA A 223 4.11 -31.66 -40.13
N VAL A 224 3.46 -31.63 -38.95
CA VAL A 224 3.93 -32.33 -37.74
C VAL A 224 3.59 -33.81 -37.81
N ASP A 225 4.60 -34.67 -37.75
CA ASP A 225 4.40 -36.09 -37.42
C ASP A 225 4.18 -36.21 -35.91
N LEU A 226 2.98 -36.65 -35.50
CA LEU A 226 2.62 -36.80 -34.09
C LEU A 226 3.42 -37.90 -33.37
N GLN A 227 4.19 -38.71 -34.09
CA GLN A 227 5.13 -39.70 -33.53
C GLN A 227 6.59 -39.25 -33.58
N ASP A 228 6.90 -38.18 -34.32
CA ASP A 228 8.24 -37.59 -34.44
C ASP A 228 8.13 -36.06 -34.54
N VAL A 229 7.69 -35.45 -33.44
CA VAL A 229 7.49 -34.00 -33.38
C VAL A 229 8.82 -33.27 -33.56
N GLY A 230 9.89 -33.72 -32.88
CA GLY A 230 11.21 -33.10 -32.98
C GLY A 230 11.77 -33.10 -34.40
N GLY A 231 11.69 -34.24 -35.11
CA GLY A 231 12.16 -34.35 -36.49
C GLY A 231 11.36 -33.53 -37.50
N THR A 232 10.13 -33.14 -37.19
CA THR A 232 9.22 -32.43 -38.11
C THR A 232 8.87 -30.99 -37.71
N ALA A 233 9.29 -30.54 -36.53
CA ALA A 233 8.94 -29.22 -36.01
C ALA A 233 9.39 -28.07 -36.92
N ALA A 234 10.60 -28.15 -37.49
CA ALA A 234 11.10 -27.14 -38.42
C ALA A 234 10.20 -26.97 -39.67
N ALA A 235 9.74 -28.09 -40.23
CA ALA A 235 8.84 -28.06 -41.39
C ALA A 235 7.47 -27.47 -41.04
N ALA A 236 6.98 -27.70 -39.82
CA ALA A 236 5.75 -27.07 -39.33
C ALA A 236 5.91 -25.56 -39.15
N ARG A 237 7.03 -25.11 -38.57
CA ARG A 237 7.33 -23.67 -38.40
C ARG A 237 7.41 -22.94 -39.74
N GLU A 238 7.98 -23.55 -40.77
CA GLU A 238 8.02 -22.98 -42.12
C GLU A 238 6.62 -22.63 -42.65
N ARG A 239 5.58 -23.39 -42.26
CA ARG A 239 4.19 -23.10 -42.64
C ARG A 239 3.60 -21.87 -41.95
N LEU A 240 4.15 -21.47 -40.80
CA LEU A 240 3.72 -20.32 -40.01
C LEU A 240 4.50 -19.04 -40.33
N ALA A 241 5.71 -19.17 -40.89
CA ALA A 241 6.63 -18.05 -41.11
C ALA A 241 6.01 -16.89 -41.91
N GLY A 242 5.22 -17.17 -42.94
CA GLY A 242 4.57 -16.15 -43.75
C GLY A 242 3.59 -15.30 -42.94
N VAL A 243 2.71 -15.94 -42.16
CA VAL A 243 1.72 -15.20 -41.37
C VAL A 243 2.35 -14.49 -40.17
N LEU A 244 3.44 -15.02 -39.59
CA LEU A 244 4.19 -14.34 -38.51
C LEU A 244 4.95 -13.10 -38.97
N ALA A 245 5.34 -13.03 -40.25
CA ALA A 245 6.12 -11.92 -40.80
C ALA A 245 5.28 -10.74 -41.29
N GLU A 246 3.94 -10.84 -41.29
CA GLU A 246 3.07 -9.75 -41.73
C GLU A 246 3.03 -8.63 -40.66
N PRO A 247 3.39 -7.38 -41.01
CA PRO A 247 3.59 -6.29 -40.05
C PRO A 247 2.27 -5.76 -39.48
N ALA A 248 2.31 -5.21 -38.27
CA ALA A 248 1.15 -4.56 -37.69
C ALA A 248 0.67 -3.39 -38.56
N VAL A 249 -0.65 -3.18 -38.58
CA VAL A 249 -1.22 -2.05 -39.32
C VAL A 249 -0.72 -0.73 -38.73
N PRO A 250 -0.49 0.33 -39.53
CA PRO A 250 0.10 1.58 -39.03
C PRO A 250 -0.69 2.26 -37.90
N SER A 251 -1.99 1.95 -37.76
CA SER A 251 -2.89 2.47 -36.72
C SER A 251 -2.99 1.55 -35.48
N ALA A 252 -2.23 0.47 -35.40
CA ALA A 252 -2.24 -0.44 -34.26
C ALA A 252 -1.96 0.30 -32.95
N HIS A 253 -2.58 -0.20 -31.88
CA HIS A 253 -2.28 0.22 -30.51
C HIS A 253 -0.84 -0.17 -30.16
N ARG A 254 -0.17 0.65 -29.35
CA ARG A 254 1.24 0.48 -29.03
C ARG A 254 1.41 0.21 -27.54
N ILE A 255 2.03 -0.90 -27.21
CA ILE A 255 2.25 -1.34 -25.83
C ILE A 255 3.74 -1.28 -25.53
N SER A 256 4.11 -0.46 -24.55
CA SER A 256 5.41 -0.51 -23.90
C SER A 256 5.34 -1.56 -22.80
N ALA A 257 5.89 -2.75 -23.05
CA ALA A 257 6.05 -3.78 -22.04
C ALA A 257 7.19 -3.40 -21.09
N VAL A 258 6.96 -3.58 -19.80
CA VAL A 258 7.97 -3.40 -18.75
C VAL A 258 8.01 -4.68 -17.93
N GLY A 259 9.15 -5.33 -17.83
CA GLY A 259 9.29 -6.49 -16.96
C GLY A 259 8.99 -6.05 -15.53
N HIS A 260 8.08 -6.75 -14.86
CA HIS A 260 7.61 -6.35 -13.54
C HIS A 260 7.34 -7.59 -12.68
N ALA A 261 7.59 -7.45 -11.39
CA ALA A 261 7.16 -8.39 -10.37
C ALA A 261 6.67 -7.58 -9.18
N HIS A 262 5.35 -7.49 -9.03
CA HIS A 262 4.79 -6.95 -7.80
C HIS A 262 5.07 -7.96 -6.69
N ILE A 263 5.65 -7.54 -5.58
CA ILE A 263 5.93 -8.42 -4.45
C ILE A 263 5.42 -7.75 -3.20
N ASP A 264 4.43 -8.37 -2.57
CA ASP A 264 3.90 -7.85 -1.34
C ASP A 264 4.91 -7.96 -0.21
N SER A 265 5.18 -6.82 0.44
CA SER A 265 6.17 -6.76 1.51
C SER A 265 5.78 -7.70 2.64
N ALA A 266 4.48 -7.78 2.94
CA ALA A 266 3.84 -8.89 3.62
C ALA A 266 2.37 -8.91 3.20
N TRP A 267 1.81 -10.10 3.04
CA TRP A 267 0.39 -10.30 2.73
C TRP A 267 -0.08 -11.66 3.27
N LEU A 268 -0.03 -12.70 2.42
CA LEU A 268 -0.29 -14.09 2.80
C LEU A 268 0.97 -14.81 3.27
N TRP A 269 2.04 -14.07 3.57
CA TRP A 269 3.31 -14.52 4.13
C TRP A 269 3.93 -13.42 5.00
N PRO A 270 4.80 -13.77 5.97
CA PRO A 270 5.47 -12.79 6.82
C PRO A 270 6.62 -12.07 6.09
N LEU A 271 7.04 -10.92 6.64
CA LEU A 271 8.16 -10.09 6.13
C LEU A 271 9.43 -10.90 5.83
N ARG A 272 9.78 -11.84 6.73
CA ARG A 272 10.95 -12.71 6.58
C ARG A 272 10.94 -13.57 5.31
N GLU A 273 9.75 -13.95 4.81
CA GLU A 273 9.63 -14.73 3.58
C GLU A 273 9.83 -13.84 2.35
N THR A 274 9.38 -12.59 2.42
CA THR A 274 9.55 -11.63 1.35
C THR A 274 11.00 -11.39 0.99
N VAL A 275 11.90 -11.34 1.98
CA VAL A 275 13.36 -11.26 1.75
C VAL A 275 13.82 -12.35 0.75
N ARG A 276 13.30 -13.57 0.91
CA ARG A 276 13.62 -14.71 0.02
C ARG A 276 12.90 -14.62 -1.33
N LYS A 277 11.64 -14.17 -1.34
CA LYS A 277 10.86 -13.91 -2.57
C LYS A 277 11.54 -12.91 -3.50
N VAL A 278 12.01 -11.80 -2.94
CA VAL A 278 12.74 -10.78 -3.68
C VAL A 278 14.05 -11.35 -4.20
N ALA A 279 14.81 -12.10 -3.39
CA ALA A 279 16.05 -12.73 -3.82
C ALA A 279 15.86 -13.69 -5.01
N ARG A 280 14.82 -14.54 -4.95
CA ARG A 280 14.44 -15.47 -6.03
C ARG A 280 14.05 -14.75 -7.31
N THR A 281 13.20 -13.73 -7.18
CA THR A 281 12.70 -12.96 -8.31
C THR A 281 13.82 -12.14 -8.97
N THR A 282 14.61 -11.42 -8.19
CA THR A 282 15.76 -10.64 -8.72
C THR A 282 16.82 -11.54 -9.35
N SER A 283 17.05 -12.75 -8.84
CA SER A 283 17.91 -13.76 -9.49
C SER A 283 17.35 -14.22 -10.83
N ASN A 284 16.03 -14.41 -10.95
CA ASN A 284 15.38 -14.72 -12.22
C ASN A 284 15.54 -13.57 -13.23
N MET A 285 15.27 -12.34 -12.81
CA MET A 285 15.29 -11.19 -13.72
C MET A 285 16.71 -10.87 -14.17
N THR A 286 17.70 -10.98 -13.29
CA THR A 286 19.11 -10.78 -13.68
C THR A 286 19.60 -11.88 -14.63
N ALA A 287 19.17 -13.13 -14.45
CA ALA A 287 19.45 -14.19 -15.42
C ALA A 287 18.78 -13.92 -16.78
N LEU A 288 17.51 -13.51 -16.78
CA LEU A 288 16.78 -13.19 -18.01
C LEU A 288 17.39 -11.98 -18.75
N ILE A 289 17.87 -10.96 -18.02
CA ILE A 289 18.62 -9.83 -18.59
C ILE A 289 19.92 -10.29 -19.24
N GLU A 290 20.61 -11.30 -18.70
CA GLU A 290 21.83 -11.85 -19.30
C GLU A 290 21.51 -12.60 -20.61
N ASP A 291 20.37 -13.30 -20.67
CA ASP A 291 19.96 -14.09 -21.83
C ASP A 291 19.24 -13.27 -22.92
N GLU A 292 18.52 -12.20 -22.57
CA GLU A 292 17.63 -11.45 -23.45
C GLU A 292 18.06 -9.96 -23.58
N PRO A 293 18.75 -9.56 -24.66
CA PRO A 293 19.37 -8.24 -24.78
C PRO A 293 18.40 -7.04 -24.72
N GLU A 294 17.19 -7.21 -25.25
CA GLU A 294 16.16 -6.16 -25.31
C GLU A 294 15.30 -6.08 -24.04
N PHE A 295 15.37 -7.06 -23.15
CA PHE A 295 14.53 -7.13 -21.96
C PHE A 295 14.94 -6.06 -20.93
N VAL A 296 13.93 -5.42 -20.33
CA VAL A 296 14.09 -4.47 -19.24
C VAL A 296 13.15 -4.83 -18.09
N PHE A 297 13.63 -4.71 -16.86
CA PHE A 297 12.89 -5.02 -15.66
C PHE A 297 12.86 -3.82 -14.71
N ALA A 298 11.69 -3.46 -14.19
CA ALA A 298 11.51 -2.39 -13.22
C ALA A 298 11.10 -2.96 -11.84
N MET A 299 11.67 -2.40 -10.77
CA MET A 299 11.33 -2.76 -9.38
C MET A 299 11.21 -1.51 -8.51
N SER A 300 10.09 -1.39 -7.80
CA SER A 300 9.60 -0.15 -7.21
C SER A 300 10.05 0.12 -5.76
N GLN A 301 10.00 -0.89 -4.89
CA GLN A 301 10.06 -0.71 -3.43
C GLN A 301 11.50 -0.63 -2.91
N ALA A 302 12.00 0.54 -2.51
CA ALA A 302 13.38 0.69 -2.01
C ALA A 302 13.72 -0.25 -0.84
N GLN A 303 12.75 -0.54 0.05
CA GLN A 303 12.91 -1.52 1.14
C GLN A 303 13.33 -2.92 0.63
N GLN A 304 12.84 -3.35 -0.53
CA GLN A 304 13.19 -4.66 -1.09
C GLN A 304 14.63 -4.70 -1.59
N TRP A 305 15.10 -3.61 -2.20
CA TRP A 305 16.50 -3.44 -2.56
C TRP A 305 17.39 -3.45 -1.31
N ALA A 306 16.98 -2.76 -0.25
CA ALA A 306 17.69 -2.75 1.04
C ALA A 306 17.79 -4.17 1.63
N TRP A 307 16.71 -4.97 1.59
CA TRP A 307 16.74 -6.36 2.04
C TRP A 307 17.68 -7.25 1.22
N VAL A 308 17.70 -7.11 -0.11
CA VAL A 308 18.64 -7.88 -0.94
C VAL A 308 20.08 -7.49 -0.62
N LYS A 309 20.36 -6.18 -0.49
CA LYS A 309 21.67 -5.67 -0.09
C LYS A 309 22.13 -6.23 1.26
N GLU A 310 21.24 -6.25 2.24
CA GLU A 310 21.54 -6.67 3.61
C GLU A 310 21.65 -8.19 3.75
N HIS A 311 20.69 -8.93 3.21
CA HIS A 311 20.51 -10.37 3.50
C HIS A 311 20.96 -11.31 2.38
N ARG A 312 21.22 -10.79 1.17
CA ARG A 312 21.59 -11.57 -0.02
C ARG A 312 22.66 -10.84 -0.86
N PRO A 313 23.84 -10.54 -0.28
CA PRO A 313 24.90 -9.80 -0.97
C PRO A 313 25.37 -10.47 -2.27
N GLU A 314 25.24 -11.79 -2.38
CA GLU A 314 25.55 -12.57 -3.58
C GLU A 314 24.58 -12.30 -4.73
N VAL A 315 23.31 -12.02 -4.43
CA VAL A 315 22.30 -11.61 -5.42
C VAL A 315 22.45 -10.12 -5.72
N TRP A 316 22.72 -9.30 -4.70
CA TRP A 316 22.91 -7.85 -4.83
C TRP A 316 23.97 -7.48 -5.87
N ALA A 317 25.08 -8.22 -5.93
CA ALA A 317 26.14 -7.97 -6.91
C ALA A 317 25.65 -8.06 -8.36
N ARG A 318 24.77 -9.03 -8.68
CA ARG A 318 24.17 -9.19 -10.01
C ARG A 318 23.18 -8.06 -10.31
N VAL A 319 22.37 -7.68 -9.33
CA VAL A 319 21.43 -6.55 -9.44
C VAL A 319 22.18 -5.26 -9.76
N LYS A 320 23.23 -4.93 -9.00
CA LYS A 320 24.05 -3.73 -9.25
C LYS A 320 24.64 -3.69 -10.66
N LYS A 321 25.13 -4.82 -11.17
CA LYS A 321 25.64 -4.93 -12.55
C LYS A 321 24.53 -4.60 -13.56
N ALA A 322 23.36 -5.22 -13.41
CA ALA A 322 22.23 -5.00 -14.32
C ALA A 322 21.66 -3.57 -14.25
N VAL A 323 21.73 -2.90 -13.09
CA VAL A 323 21.40 -1.47 -12.96
C VAL A 323 22.42 -0.60 -13.68
N ALA A 324 23.72 -0.87 -13.52
CA ALA A 324 24.77 -0.13 -14.23
C ALA A 324 24.68 -0.27 -15.76
N GLU A 325 24.15 -1.40 -16.24
CA GLU A 325 23.83 -1.63 -17.65
C GLU A 325 22.51 -0.96 -18.11
N GLY A 326 21.73 -0.38 -17.19
CA GLY A 326 20.48 0.33 -17.48
C GLY A 326 19.28 -0.55 -17.81
N ARG A 327 19.37 -1.87 -17.59
CA ARG A 327 18.31 -2.85 -17.93
C ARG A 327 17.54 -3.37 -16.72
N PHE A 328 18.09 -3.21 -15.53
CA PHE A 328 17.35 -3.30 -14.27
C PHE A 328 17.11 -1.89 -13.75
N VAL A 329 15.86 -1.43 -13.76
CA VAL A 329 15.46 -0.05 -13.53
C VAL A 329 14.92 0.12 -12.11
N PRO A 330 15.58 0.92 -11.24
CA PRO A 330 14.97 1.41 -10.01
C PRO A 330 13.77 2.29 -10.37
N ALA A 331 12.57 1.92 -9.90
CA ALA A 331 11.33 2.63 -10.23
C ALA A 331 10.62 3.17 -8.98
N GLY A 332 9.64 4.06 -9.16
CA GLY A 332 8.63 4.42 -8.15
C GLY A 332 9.07 5.40 -7.04
N GLY A 333 10.30 5.32 -6.55
CA GLY A 333 10.89 6.33 -5.64
C GLY A 333 10.33 6.39 -4.22
N MET A 334 9.48 5.44 -3.81
CA MET A 334 8.98 5.32 -2.43
C MET A 334 9.71 4.21 -1.66
N TRP A 335 9.71 4.31 -0.32
CA TRP A 335 10.30 3.29 0.54
C TRP A 335 9.59 1.93 0.37
N VAL A 336 8.26 1.95 0.41
CA VAL A 336 7.40 0.83 0.02
C VAL A 336 6.25 1.33 -0.85
N GLU A 337 5.58 0.43 -1.58
CA GLU A 337 4.28 0.70 -2.19
C GLU A 337 3.23 0.78 -1.07
N SER A 338 3.11 1.96 -0.46
CA SER A 338 2.28 2.13 0.73
C SER A 338 0.79 2.19 0.40
N ASP A 339 -0.05 1.99 1.43
CA ASP A 339 -1.39 2.59 1.39
C ASP A 339 -1.23 4.11 1.22
N THR A 340 -2.20 4.77 0.56
CA THR A 340 -2.16 6.23 0.39
C THR A 340 -3.31 6.96 1.06
N ASN A 341 -4.24 6.24 1.68
CA ASN A 341 -5.37 6.83 2.38
C ASN A 341 -5.04 7.14 3.84
N MET A 342 -4.46 6.20 4.58
CA MET A 342 -4.29 6.28 6.03
C MET A 342 -2.97 6.91 6.51
N PRO A 343 -1.82 6.75 5.81
CA PRO A 343 -0.60 7.44 6.21
C PRO A 343 -0.78 8.95 6.25
N GLY A 344 -0.35 9.56 7.35
CA GLY A 344 -0.40 11.00 7.58
C GLY A 344 0.47 11.79 6.59
N SER A 345 0.34 13.11 6.62
CA SER A 345 1.00 14.00 5.64
C SER A 345 2.53 13.87 5.64
N GLU A 346 3.15 13.86 6.83
CA GLU A 346 4.60 13.67 6.92
C GLU A 346 5.02 12.26 6.54
N ALA A 347 4.30 11.22 6.97
CA ALA A 347 4.66 9.85 6.63
C ALA A 347 4.66 9.62 5.11
N MET A 348 3.65 10.16 4.40
CA MET A 348 3.61 10.10 2.94
C MET A 348 4.77 10.87 2.29
N ALA A 349 5.15 12.03 2.82
CA ALA A 349 6.36 12.71 2.37
C ALA A 349 7.62 11.88 2.65
N ARG A 350 7.70 11.20 3.81
CA ARG A 350 8.83 10.35 4.20
C ARG A 350 8.94 9.07 3.35
N GLN A 351 7.84 8.51 2.85
CA GLN A 351 7.89 7.44 1.85
C GLN A 351 8.80 7.84 0.67
N PHE A 352 8.58 9.03 0.10
CA PHE A 352 9.43 9.54 -0.99
C PHE A 352 10.84 9.91 -0.53
N VAL A 353 10.99 10.56 0.63
CA VAL A 353 12.31 10.98 1.12
C VAL A 353 13.23 9.78 1.31
N HIS A 354 12.80 8.73 2.02
CA HIS A 354 13.64 7.56 2.25
C HIS A 354 13.80 6.70 0.99
N GLY A 355 12.77 6.58 0.16
CA GLY A 355 12.84 5.86 -1.11
C GLY A 355 13.83 6.49 -2.10
N LYS A 356 13.69 7.79 -2.38
CA LYS A 356 14.56 8.51 -3.32
C LYS A 356 15.99 8.61 -2.82
N ARG A 357 16.21 8.88 -1.53
CA ARG A 357 17.58 8.89 -0.98
C ARG A 357 18.27 7.56 -1.15
N PHE A 358 17.58 6.44 -0.88
CA PHE A 358 18.16 5.13 -1.11
C PHE A 358 18.64 4.96 -2.56
N PHE A 359 17.83 5.32 -3.56
CA PHE A 359 18.23 5.18 -4.96
C PHE A 359 19.32 6.17 -5.39
N LEU A 360 19.31 7.40 -4.85
CA LEU A 360 20.37 8.38 -5.05
C LEU A 360 21.70 7.91 -4.45
N ASP A 361 21.68 7.41 -3.22
CA ASP A 361 22.88 6.99 -2.49
C ASP A 361 23.49 5.71 -3.08
N GLU A 362 22.66 4.75 -3.50
CA GLU A 362 23.15 3.48 -4.03
C GLU A 362 23.52 3.54 -5.52
N PHE A 363 22.81 4.34 -6.32
CA PHE A 363 22.91 4.31 -7.78
C PHE A 363 23.08 5.68 -8.44
N GLY A 364 22.90 6.79 -7.72
CA GLY A 364 22.87 8.13 -8.32
C GLY A 364 21.67 8.35 -9.26
N ILE A 365 20.60 7.57 -9.09
CA ILE A 365 19.41 7.61 -9.95
C ILE A 365 18.27 8.30 -9.20
N GLU A 366 17.65 9.28 -9.84
CA GLU A 366 16.43 9.93 -9.37
C GLU A 366 15.22 9.41 -10.15
N ASN A 367 14.21 8.90 -9.45
CA ASN A 367 12.97 8.42 -10.07
C ASN A 367 12.09 9.62 -10.45
N ASP A 368 11.60 9.65 -11.69
CA ASP A 368 10.69 10.69 -12.19
C ASP A 368 9.21 10.30 -11.99
N GLU A 369 8.93 9.04 -11.67
CA GLU A 369 7.60 8.48 -11.52
C GLU A 369 7.35 7.93 -10.10
N ALA A 370 6.11 8.03 -9.65
CA ALA A 370 5.56 7.20 -8.59
C ALA A 370 4.93 5.94 -9.21
N TRP A 371 5.13 4.78 -8.58
CA TRP A 371 4.68 3.48 -9.08
C TRP A 371 3.90 2.76 -7.97
N LEU A 372 2.57 2.75 -8.09
CA LEU A 372 1.63 2.27 -7.06
C LEU A 372 0.51 1.43 -7.70
N PRO A 373 0.83 0.24 -8.25
CA PRO A 373 -0.13 -0.58 -8.97
C PRO A 373 -1.28 -1.06 -8.09
N ASP A 374 -1.01 -1.47 -6.84
CA ASP A 374 -1.98 -2.19 -6.00
C ASP A 374 -2.55 -1.42 -4.80
N THR A 375 -2.26 -0.13 -4.66
CA THR A 375 -2.82 0.70 -3.58
C THR A 375 -4.35 0.79 -3.64
N PHE A 376 -5.02 0.66 -2.49
CA PHE A 376 -6.49 0.64 -2.36
C PHE A 376 -7.14 2.05 -2.38
N GLY A 377 -6.94 2.78 -3.48
CA GLY A 377 -7.46 4.14 -3.70
C GLY A 377 -6.43 5.23 -3.35
N PHE A 378 -6.65 6.45 -3.87
CA PHE A 378 -5.66 7.53 -3.78
C PHE A 378 -6.24 8.84 -3.23
N ALA A 379 -5.61 9.34 -2.18
CA ALA A 379 -6.03 10.53 -1.48
C ALA A 379 -5.78 11.82 -2.29
N ALA A 380 -6.70 12.79 -2.17
CA ALA A 380 -6.71 14.03 -2.97
C ALA A 380 -5.51 14.96 -2.70
N GLY A 381 -4.81 14.78 -1.57
CA GLY A 381 -3.61 15.55 -1.22
C GLY A 381 -2.31 15.06 -1.87
N LEU A 382 -2.31 13.88 -2.49
CA LEU A 382 -1.09 13.23 -2.96
C LEU A 382 -0.38 13.92 -4.14
N PRO A 383 -1.06 14.54 -5.13
CA PRO A 383 -0.39 15.16 -6.28
C PRO A 383 0.69 16.19 -5.93
N GLN A 384 0.44 17.06 -4.94
CA GLN A 384 1.45 18.02 -4.48
C GLN A 384 2.64 17.36 -3.77
N ILE A 385 2.43 16.22 -3.09
CA ILE A 385 3.51 15.48 -2.43
C ILE A 385 4.41 14.83 -3.48
N ILE A 386 3.81 14.18 -4.50
CA ILE A 386 4.54 13.60 -5.63
C ILE A 386 5.37 14.69 -6.31
N LYS A 387 4.77 15.87 -6.56
CA LYS A 387 5.47 16.99 -7.18
C LYS A 387 6.60 17.54 -6.31
N ALA A 388 6.35 17.68 -5.01
CA ALA A 388 7.34 18.16 -4.04
C ALA A 388 8.49 17.16 -3.83
N ALA A 389 8.28 15.87 -4.12
CA ALA A 389 9.34 14.86 -4.17
C ALA A 389 10.19 14.93 -5.47
N GLY A 390 9.87 15.85 -6.39
CA GLY A 390 10.54 15.95 -7.69
C GLY A 390 9.99 15.00 -8.76
N SER A 391 8.98 14.18 -8.44
CA SER A 391 8.35 13.29 -9.43
C SER A 391 7.35 14.04 -10.32
N LYS A 392 7.18 13.55 -11.54
CA LYS A 392 6.38 14.12 -12.63
C LYS A 392 5.17 13.26 -12.98
N TRP A 393 5.30 11.95 -12.79
CA TRP A 393 4.35 10.97 -13.28
C TRP A 393 3.84 10.03 -12.19
N LEU A 394 2.68 9.43 -12.43
CA LEU A 394 2.11 8.35 -11.61
C LEU A 394 1.67 7.18 -12.49
N LEU A 395 2.06 5.96 -12.11
CA LEU A 395 1.46 4.73 -12.59
C LEU A 395 0.69 4.04 -11.47
N THR A 396 -0.51 3.56 -11.79
CA THR A 396 -1.34 2.76 -10.87
C THR A 396 -2.29 1.83 -11.66
N GLN A 397 -2.83 0.78 -11.03
CA GLN A 397 -3.72 -0.19 -11.67
C GLN A 397 -5.08 -0.34 -10.96
N LYS A 398 -5.11 -0.35 -9.62
CA LYS A 398 -6.28 -0.81 -8.83
C LYS A 398 -7.59 -0.07 -9.13
N ILE A 399 -7.55 1.18 -9.60
CA ILE A 399 -8.74 1.95 -9.99
C ILE A 399 -9.56 1.27 -11.11
N SER A 400 -8.94 0.42 -11.93
CA SER A 400 -9.65 -0.42 -12.93
C SER A 400 -10.63 -1.43 -12.30
N TRP A 401 -10.44 -1.76 -11.02
CA TRP A 401 -11.23 -2.76 -10.28
C TRP A 401 -12.50 -2.18 -9.64
N SER A 402 -12.77 -0.88 -9.78
CA SER A 402 -14.01 -0.28 -9.30
C SER A 402 -15.25 -1.06 -9.80
N GLN A 403 -16.11 -1.42 -8.85
CA GLN A 403 -17.25 -2.32 -9.04
C GLN A 403 -18.36 -1.69 -9.88
N THR A 404 -18.67 -0.41 -9.63
CA THR A 404 -19.84 0.25 -10.23
C THR A 404 -19.42 1.14 -11.40
N ASN A 405 -18.47 2.05 -11.18
CA ASN A 405 -18.07 3.02 -12.19
C ASN A 405 -16.71 2.67 -12.80
N LYS A 406 -16.69 2.49 -14.13
CA LYS A 406 -15.44 2.38 -14.88
C LYS A 406 -14.84 3.78 -15.06
N PHE A 407 -13.56 3.91 -14.71
CA PHE A 407 -12.86 5.19 -14.80
C PHE A 407 -12.80 5.67 -16.26
N PRO A 408 -13.05 6.97 -16.53
CA PRO A 408 -13.25 7.44 -17.91
C PRO A 408 -11.98 7.57 -18.74
N HIS A 409 -10.79 7.50 -18.13
CA HIS A 409 -9.50 7.73 -18.79
C HIS A 409 -8.46 6.68 -18.41
N HIS A 410 -7.52 6.39 -19.31
CA HIS A 410 -6.29 5.68 -18.97
C HIS A 410 -5.09 6.62 -18.90
N THR A 411 -5.14 7.78 -19.57
CA THR A 411 -4.07 8.79 -19.55
C THR A 411 -4.65 10.17 -19.33
N PHE A 412 -4.29 10.83 -18.23
CA PHE A 412 -4.94 12.07 -17.77
C PHE A 412 -4.02 12.87 -16.82
N GLN A 413 -4.40 14.11 -16.54
CA GLN A 413 -3.78 14.96 -15.51
C GLN A 413 -4.57 14.83 -14.21
N TRP A 414 -3.92 14.32 -13.15
CA TRP A 414 -4.53 14.22 -11.84
C TRP A 414 -4.26 15.48 -11.01
N GLU A 415 -5.31 16.24 -10.70
CA GLU A 415 -5.25 17.49 -9.96
C GLU A 415 -5.60 17.29 -8.47
N GLY A 416 -4.67 17.67 -7.59
CA GLY A 416 -4.83 17.60 -6.14
C GLY A 416 -5.58 18.81 -5.55
N ILE A 417 -5.79 18.80 -4.23
CA ILE A 417 -6.55 19.84 -3.51
C ILE A 417 -5.98 21.27 -3.65
N ASP A 418 -4.67 21.41 -3.92
CA ASP A 418 -3.97 22.68 -4.08
C ASP A 418 -3.89 23.15 -5.56
N GLY A 419 -4.42 22.34 -6.49
CA GLY A 419 -4.35 22.56 -7.93
C GLY A 419 -3.07 22.03 -8.60
N THR A 420 -2.18 21.34 -7.87
CA THR A 420 -1.03 20.67 -8.48
C THR A 420 -1.49 19.50 -9.36
N ARG A 421 -0.88 19.34 -10.54
CA ARG A 421 -1.20 18.28 -11.50
C ARG A 421 -0.05 17.29 -11.68
N ILE A 422 -0.39 16.00 -11.73
CA ILE A 422 0.51 14.89 -12.04
C ILE A 422 -0.03 14.12 -13.25
N PHE A 423 0.79 13.94 -14.28
CA PHE A 423 0.40 13.14 -15.44
C PHE A 423 0.36 11.67 -15.05
N THR A 424 -0.81 11.06 -15.19
CA THR A 424 -1.12 9.76 -14.61
C THR A 424 -1.53 8.78 -15.70
N HIS A 425 -1.03 7.55 -15.60
CA HIS A 425 -1.41 6.44 -16.48
C HIS A 425 -1.93 5.23 -15.72
N PHE A 426 -3.07 4.70 -16.16
CA PHE A 426 -3.60 3.38 -15.81
C PHE A 426 -3.41 2.44 -17.00
N PRO A 427 -2.71 1.31 -16.85
CA PRO A 427 -2.62 0.32 -17.92
C PRO A 427 -4.00 -0.23 -18.33
N PRO A 428 -4.39 -0.17 -19.62
CA PRO A 428 -5.70 -0.63 -20.10
C PRO A 428 -5.85 -2.15 -20.15
N VAL A 429 -4.79 -2.89 -19.84
CA VAL A 429 -4.79 -4.35 -19.71
C VAL A 429 -5.50 -4.81 -18.43
N ASP A 430 -5.86 -3.90 -17.53
CA ASP A 430 -6.59 -4.15 -16.27
C ASP A 430 -5.83 -5.06 -15.26
N THR A 431 -4.51 -5.22 -15.44
CA THR A 431 -3.63 -6.01 -14.57
C THR A 431 -2.20 -5.46 -14.58
N TYR A 432 -1.47 -5.64 -13.48
CA TYR A 432 -0.02 -5.44 -13.42
C TYR A 432 0.76 -6.77 -13.50
N ASN A 433 0.05 -7.86 -13.79
CA ASN A 433 0.57 -9.21 -13.99
C ASN A 433 0.32 -9.67 -15.45
N CYS A 434 0.61 -8.81 -16.44
CA CYS A 434 0.37 -9.13 -17.85
C CYS A 434 1.23 -10.33 -18.27
N SER A 435 0.62 -11.33 -18.90
CA SER A 435 1.28 -12.55 -19.35
C SER A 435 1.51 -12.62 -20.86
N MET A 436 1.30 -11.50 -21.55
CA MET A 436 1.42 -11.37 -23.01
C MET A 436 0.49 -12.30 -23.79
N ARG A 437 -0.66 -12.66 -23.21
CA ARG A 437 -1.67 -13.45 -23.92
C ARG A 437 -2.35 -12.60 -24.99
N GLY A 438 -2.71 -13.21 -26.12
CA GLY A 438 -3.44 -12.52 -27.19
C GLY A 438 -4.72 -11.83 -26.69
N SER A 439 -5.45 -12.46 -25.75
CA SER A 439 -6.63 -11.87 -25.12
C SER A 439 -6.33 -10.63 -24.28
N GLU A 440 -5.18 -10.58 -23.58
CA GLU A 440 -4.76 -9.42 -22.78
C GLU A 440 -4.37 -8.25 -23.70
N LEU A 441 -3.61 -8.52 -24.76
CA LEU A 441 -3.20 -7.50 -25.74
C LEU A 441 -4.40 -6.93 -26.50
N ALA A 442 -5.31 -7.80 -26.93
CA ALA A 442 -6.56 -7.40 -27.58
C ALA A 442 -7.46 -6.61 -26.62
N HIS A 443 -7.55 -7.02 -25.35
CA HIS A 443 -8.28 -6.28 -24.32
C HIS A 443 -7.68 -4.89 -24.12
N ALA A 444 -6.36 -4.77 -23.93
CA ALA A 444 -5.68 -3.49 -23.76
C ALA A 444 -5.99 -2.51 -24.91
N ALA A 445 -5.90 -2.96 -26.16
CA ALA A 445 -6.22 -2.15 -27.33
C ALA A 445 -7.71 -1.76 -27.41
N LYS A 446 -8.63 -2.70 -27.13
CA LYS A 446 -10.08 -2.45 -27.15
C LYS A 446 -10.50 -1.53 -25.99
N ASN A 447 -9.90 -1.70 -24.81
CA ASN A 447 -10.29 -1.08 -23.55
C ASN A 447 -9.74 0.35 -23.39
N PHE A 448 -8.62 0.70 -24.02
CA PHE A 448 -8.01 2.03 -23.94
C PHE A 448 -9.04 3.15 -24.23
N LYS A 449 -9.23 4.05 -23.27
CA LYS A 449 -10.32 5.05 -23.28
C LYS A 449 -9.98 6.28 -24.11
N ASP A 450 -8.71 6.66 -24.17
CA ASP A 450 -8.24 7.89 -24.81
C ASP A 450 -7.87 7.69 -26.30
N LYS A 451 -8.40 6.62 -26.91
CA LYS A 451 -8.22 6.28 -28.32
C LYS A 451 -8.74 7.38 -29.25
N GLY A 452 -8.05 7.55 -30.38
CA GLY A 452 -8.34 8.59 -31.38
C GLY A 452 -7.52 9.87 -31.19
N VAL A 453 -6.98 10.10 -29.99
CA VAL A 453 -6.01 11.16 -29.69
C VAL A 453 -4.68 10.62 -29.15
N ALA A 454 -4.71 9.46 -28.48
CA ALA A 454 -3.54 8.70 -28.07
C ALA A 454 -3.68 7.22 -28.44
N ARG A 455 -2.57 6.48 -28.40
CA ARG A 455 -2.54 5.02 -28.64
C ARG A 455 -1.34 4.29 -28.01
N HIS A 456 -0.55 4.95 -27.16
CA HIS A 456 0.47 4.28 -26.35
C HIS A 456 -0.09 3.93 -24.96
N SER A 457 0.13 2.70 -24.53
CA SER A 457 -0.08 2.29 -23.14
C SER A 457 1.07 1.45 -22.61
N LEU A 458 1.20 1.37 -21.30
CA LEU A 458 2.16 0.50 -20.64
C LEU A 458 1.52 -0.85 -20.32
N ALA A 459 2.31 -1.92 -20.25
CA ALA A 459 1.91 -3.21 -19.68
C ALA A 459 2.98 -3.74 -18.71
N PRO A 460 2.74 -3.73 -17.39
CA PRO A 460 3.62 -4.40 -16.44
C PRO A 460 3.51 -5.91 -16.64
N THR A 461 4.64 -6.57 -16.92
CA THR A 461 4.67 -7.92 -17.49
C THR A 461 5.40 -8.89 -16.58
N GLY A 462 4.71 -9.92 -16.10
CA GLY A 462 5.26 -10.93 -15.23
C GLY A 462 4.26 -11.49 -14.23
N TRP A 463 4.71 -12.46 -13.45
CA TRP A 463 3.98 -12.95 -12.28
C TRP A 463 4.35 -12.10 -11.05
N GLY A 464 3.34 -11.51 -10.42
CA GLY A 464 3.49 -10.66 -9.24
C GLY A 464 2.71 -11.20 -8.03
N ASP A 465 2.25 -10.28 -7.19
CA ASP A 465 1.65 -10.46 -5.86
C ASP A 465 2.62 -11.13 -4.87
N GLY A 466 3.12 -12.34 -5.18
CA GLY A 466 4.10 -13.08 -4.38
C GLY A 466 5.48 -13.25 -5.00
N GLY A 467 5.73 -12.59 -6.14
CA GLY A 467 6.96 -12.70 -6.93
C GLY A 467 6.90 -13.73 -8.06
N GLY A 468 8.03 -13.92 -8.74
CA GLY A 468 8.16 -14.77 -9.93
C GLY A 468 8.74 -13.99 -11.11
N GLY A 469 8.12 -12.85 -11.43
CA GLY A 469 8.54 -11.93 -12.49
C GLY A 469 8.26 -12.43 -13.90
N THR A 470 8.92 -11.82 -14.88
CA THR A 470 8.79 -12.17 -16.30
C THR A 470 9.44 -13.53 -16.61
N THR A 471 8.80 -14.32 -17.48
CA THR A 471 9.33 -15.63 -17.93
C THR A 471 9.91 -15.55 -19.34
N ARG A 472 10.77 -16.50 -19.72
CA ARG A 472 11.31 -16.59 -21.10
C ARG A 472 10.19 -16.73 -22.13
N GLU A 473 9.10 -17.42 -21.77
CA GLU A 473 7.93 -17.59 -22.62
C GLU A 473 7.24 -16.25 -22.87
N MET A 474 7.11 -15.38 -21.87
CA MET A 474 6.56 -14.03 -22.05
C MET A 474 7.44 -13.16 -22.96
N VAL A 475 8.77 -13.22 -22.81
CA VAL A 475 9.71 -12.51 -23.70
C VAL A 475 9.57 -13.00 -25.14
N ALA A 476 9.50 -14.30 -25.32
CA ALA A 476 9.39 -14.91 -26.63
C ALA A 476 8.02 -14.68 -27.30
N LYS A 477 6.93 -14.57 -26.51
CA LYS A 477 5.63 -14.07 -26.99
C LYS A 477 5.73 -12.60 -27.42
N ALA A 478 6.28 -11.73 -26.58
CA ALA A 478 6.47 -10.31 -26.88
C ALA A 478 7.27 -10.09 -28.18
N ALA A 479 8.30 -10.91 -28.43
CA ALA A 479 9.07 -10.86 -29.66
C ALA A 479 8.21 -11.15 -30.92
N ARG A 480 7.30 -12.12 -30.85
CA ARG A 480 6.40 -12.50 -31.95
C ARG A 480 5.30 -11.47 -32.21
N VAL A 481 4.86 -10.75 -31.18
CA VAL A 481 3.85 -9.68 -31.30
C VAL A 481 4.44 -8.28 -31.44
N ARG A 482 5.77 -8.17 -31.61
CA ARG A 482 6.47 -6.89 -31.77
C ARG A 482 5.84 -6.04 -32.87
N ASP A 483 5.59 -6.66 -34.01
CA ASP A 483 5.03 -6.03 -35.21
C ASP A 483 4.20 -7.05 -36.00
N LEU A 484 3.12 -7.57 -35.39
CA LEU A 484 2.29 -8.64 -35.97
C LEU A 484 0.93 -8.12 -36.42
N GLU A 485 0.57 -8.34 -37.69
CA GLU A 485 -0.72 -7.91 -38.24
C GLU A 485 -1.90 -8.53 -37.46
N GLY A 486 -2.77 -7.67 -36.94
CA GLY A 486 -3.94 -8.02 -36.17
C GLY A 486 -3.77 -7.85 -34.65
N SER A 487 -2.53 -7.73 -34.16
CA SER A 487 -2.20 -7.49 -32.75
C SER A 487 -1.88 -6.01 -32.50
N ALA A 488 -1.87 -5.61 -31.22
CA ALA A 488 -1.11 -4.44 -30.79
C ALA A 488 0.40 -4.70 -30.96
N THR A 489 1.19 -3.66 -31.21
CA THR A 489 2.65 -3.76 -31.26
C THR A 489 3.21 -3.73 -29.84
N VAL A 490 4.18 -4.60 -29.54
CA VAL A 490 4.81 -4.67 -28.21
C VAL A 490 6.31 -4.37 -28.29
N VAL A 491 6.80 -3.49 -27.44
CA VAL A 491 8.23 -3.17 -27.30
C VAL A 491 8.63 -3.13 -25.83
N TRP A 492 9.83 -3.61 -25.50
CA TRP A 492 10.40 -3.51 -24.16
C TRP A 492 11.00 -2.12 -23.95
N GLU A 493 10.51 -1.38 -22.95
CA GLU A 493 10.94 0.01 -22.69
C GLU A 493 10.95 0.32 -21.20
N THR A 494 11.75 1.30 -20.78
CA THR A 494 11.72 1.75 -19.38
C THR A 494 10.44 2.55 -19.09
N PRO A 495 9.98 2.60 -17.82
CA PRO A 495 8.87 3.48 -17.43
C PRO A 495 9.05 4.93 -17.90
N THR A 496 10.26 5.47 -17.78
CA THR A 496 10.61 6.84 -18.22
C THR A 496 10.36 7.05 -19.70
N GLU A 497 10.76 6.10 -20.56
CA GLU A 497 10.58 6.24 -22.00
C GLU A 497 9.11 6.13 -22.42
N PHE A 498 8.35 5.25 -21.76
CA PHE A 498 6.90 5.21 -21.94
C PHE A 498 6.24 6.56 -21.62
N PHE A 499 6.50 7.10 -20.42
CA PHE A 499 5.84 8.34 -19.99
C PHE A 499 6.21 9.53 -20.87
N ARG A 500 7.48 9.67 -21.29
CA ARG A 500 7.89 10.70 -22.26
C ARG A 500 7.10 10.63 -23.56
N LYS A 501 6.88 9.42 -24.09
CA LYS A 501 6.11 9.21 -25.33
C LYS A 501 4.62 9.48 -25.13
N ALA A 502 4.05 8.98 -24.03
CA ALA A 502 2.63 9.17 -23.72
C ALA A 502 2.28 10.65 -23.49
N GLU A 503 3.12 11.38 -22.74
CA GLU A 503 2.92 12.82 -22.50
C GLU A 503 3.11 13.66 -23.77
N ALA A 504 4.12 13.31 -24.60
CA ALA A 504 4.33 13.97 -25.89
C ALA A 504 3.21 13.69 -26.91
N GLU A 505 2.63 12.48 -26.89
CA GLU A 505 1.48 12.13 -27.73
C GLU A 505 0.20 12.82 -27.26
N TYR A 506 0.02 13.00 -25.95
CA TYR A 506 -1.20 13.55 -25.37
C TYR A 506 -1.01 14.82 -24.51
N PRO A 507 -0.53 15.94 -25.10
CA PRO A 507 -0.19 17.15 -24.35
C PRO A 507 -1.39 17.85 -23.69
N ASN A 508 -2.61 17.61 -24.19
CA ASN A 508 -3.86 18.18 -23.67
C ASN A 508 -4.75 17.08 -23.04
N ALA A 509 -4.14 16.24 -22.20
CA ALA A 509 -4.86 15.17 -21.50
C ALA A 509 -5.95 15.74 -20.56
N PRO A 510 -7.07 15.02 -20.37
CA PRO A 510 -8.19 15.45 -19.53
C PRO A 510 -7.76 15.59 -18.07
N VAL A 511 -8.47 16.38 -17.29
CA VAL A 511 -8.15 16.63 -15.88
C VAL A 511 -9.15 15.90 -14.99
N TRP A 512 -8.64 15.11 -14.03
CA TRP A 512 -9.43 14.57 -12.92
C TRP A 512 -9.06 15.30 -11.63
N VAL A 513 -10.04 15.90 -10.97
CA VAL A 513 -9.83 16.72 -9.75
C VAL A 513 -10.25 15.93 -8.50
N GLY A 514 -9.39 15.92 -7.48
CA GLY A 514 -9.69 15.34 -6.17
C GLY A 514 -9.18 13.90 -6.03
N GLU A 515 -9.84 13.10 -5.21
CA GLU A 515 -9.43 11.72 -4.94
C GLU A 515 -9.65 10.78 -6.15
N LEU A 516 -8.82 9.74 -6.24
CA LEU A 516 -9.11 8.55 -7.06
C LEU A 516 -9.71 7.50 -6.13
N TYR A 517 -11.02 7.63 -5.88
CA TYR A 517 -11.73 6.74 -4.97
C TYR A 517 -11.87 5.33 -5.57
N LEU A 518 -11.36 4.31 -4.87
CA LEU A 518 -11.54 2.91 -5.25
C LEU A 518 -12.89 2.42 -4.74
N GLU A 519 -13.74 1.93 -5.65
CA GLU A 519 -15.08 1.44 -5.30
C GLU A 519 -15.06 -0.03 -4.85
N LEU A 520 -14.04 -0.40 -4.08
CA LEU A 520 -13.74 -1.76 -3.61
C LEU A 520 -12.81 -1.65 -2.39
N HIS A 521 -12.74 -2.70 -1.58
CA HIS A 521 -11.82 -2.81 -0.44
C HIS A 521 -12.04 -1.75 0.66
N ARG A 522 -13.31 -1.39 0.92
CA ARG A 522 -13.64 -0.31 1.87
C ARG A 522 -13.46 -0.71 3.35
N ALA A 523 -13.42 -2.01 3.67
CA ALA A 523 -13.16 -2.52 5.03
C ALA A 523 -11.81 -2.12 5.57
N THR A 524 -10.85 -1.96 4.66
CA THR A 524 -9.44 -1.76 4.97
C THR A 524 -9.19 -0.53 5.84
N LEU A 525 -10.15 0.38 5.91
CA LEU A 525 -10.14 1.55 6.78
C LEU A 525 -10.41 1.21 8.26
N THR A 526 -10.91 0.00 8.56
CA THR A 526 -11.37 -0.41 9.91
C THR A 526 -10.69 -1.69 10.41
N SER A 527 -10.56 -2.75 9.59
CA SER A 527 -9.99 -4.05 10.00
C SER A 527 -8.61 -3.91 10.66
N GLN A 528 -8.27 -4.70 11.69
CA GLN A 528 -6.99 -4.64 12.40
C GLN A 528 -6.74 -3.28 13.06
N ALA A 529 -7.66 -2.88 13.94
CA ALA A 529 -7.70 -1.56 14.58
C ALA A 529 -6.40 -1.23 15.35
N ARG A 530 -5.80 -2.21 16.03
CA ARG A 530 -4.54 -2.00 16.77
C ARG A 530 -3.34 -1.69 15.86
N THR A 531 -3.29 -2.24 14.65
CA THR A 531 -2.26 -1.92 13.66
C THR A 531 -2.39 -0.44 13.22
N LYS A 532 -3.61 0.01 12.95
CA LYS A 532 -3.93 1.41 12.59
C LYS A 532 -3.61 2.39 13.72
N GLN A 533 -3.95 2.03 14.96
CA GLN A 533 -3.59 2.77 16.17
C GLN A 533 -2.08 2.88 16.34
N GLY A 534 -1.34 1.78 16.18
CA GLY A 534 0.12 1.75 16.21
C GLY A 534 0.74 2.69 15.18
N ASN A 535 0.22 2.69 13.94
CA ASN A 535 0.64 3.61 12.91
C ASN A 535 0.41 5.07 13.29
N ARG A 536 -0.84 5.46 13.60
CA ARG A 536 -1.18 6.84 13.95
C ARG A 536 -0.36 7.32 15.15
N ARG A 537 -0.21 6.49 16.18
CA ARG A 537 0.59 6.83 17.36
C ARG A 537 2.05 7.04 17.03
N SER A 538 2.63 6.18 16.19
CA SER A 538 4.03 6.29 15.77
C SER A 538 4.30 7.55 14.94
N GLU A 539 3.39 7.93 14.03
CA GLU A 539 3.49 9.19 13.26
C GLU A 539 3.56 10.42 14.18
N HIS A 540 2.71 10.46 15.21
CA HIS A 540 2.69 11.56 16.16
C HIS A 540 3.92 11.55 17.08
N LEU A 541 4.34 10.38 17.59
CA LEU A 541 5.55 10.26 18.39
C LEU A 541 6.82 10.63 17.60
N LEU A 542 6.91 10.30 16.31
CA LEU A 542 8.01 10.73 15.45
C LEU A 542 8.06 12.25 15.30
N ARG A 543 6.89 12.87 15.08
CA ARG A 543 6.78 14.33 15.08
C ARG A 543 7.26 14.95 16.40
N GLU A 544 6.86 14.38 17.54
CA GLU A 544 7.28 14.85 18.86
C GLU A 544 8.79 14.69 19.06
N ALA A 545 9.33 13.52 18.70
CA ALA A 545 10.74 13.21 18.84
C ALA A 545 11.61 14.16 18.01
N GLU A 546 11.26 14.39 16.74
CA GLU A 546 11.99 15.34 15.88
C GLU A 546 11.92 16.77 16.41
N LEU A 547 10.73 17.24 16.82
CA LEU A 547 10.53 18.57 17.36
C LEU A 547 11.38 18.82 18.61
N TRP A 548 11.29 17.92 19.60
CA TRP A 548 11.97 18.11 20.88
C TRP A 548 13.47 17.88 20.74
N ALA A 549 13.90 16.88 19.96
CA ALA A 549 15.33 16.66 19.72
C ALA A 549 15.96 17.83 18.95
N ALA A 550 15.28 18.40 17.95
CA ALA A 550 15.79 19.58 17.23
C ALA A 550 15.84 20.80 18.16
N THR A 551 14.81 21.02 18.97
CA THR A 551 14.76 22.13 19.93
C THR A 551 15.86 22.00 20.99
N ALA A 552 16.07 20.80 21.54
CA ALA A 552 17.15 20.52 22.49
C ALA A 552 18.53 20.67 21.83
N ALA A 553 18.71 20.18 20.61
CA ALA A 553 19.98 20.28 19.90
C ALA A 553 20.38 21.74 19.68
N VAL A 554 19.44 22.57 19.23
CA VAL A 554 19.70 24.00 18.99
C VAL A 554 19.88 24.78 20.29
N ARG A 555 19.10 24.50 21.35
CA ARG A 555 19.10 25.30 22.58
C ARG A 555 20.14 24.86 23.62
N THR A 556 20.48 23.58 23.68
CA THR A 556 21.31 23.03 24.76
C THR A 556 22.51 22.23 24.27
N GLY A 557 22.69 22.07 22.95
CA GLY A 557 23.73 21.21 22.38
C GLY A 557 23.44 19.71 22.52
N PHE A 558 22.18 19.33 22.74
CA PHE A 558 21.77 17.92 22.78
C PHE A 558 22.12 17.20 21.45
N PRO A 559 22.67 15.99 21.46
CA PRO A 559 22.97 15.26 20.23
C PRO A 559 21.68 14.85 19.53
N TYR A 560 21.49 15.30 18.28
CA TYR A 560 20.32 14.92 17.50
C TYR A 560 20.46 13.45 17.03
N PRO A 561 19.48 12.57 17.29
CA PRO A 561 19.59 11.13 17.04
C PRO A 561 19.29 10.76 15.58
N TYR A 562 20.19 11.15 14.66
CA TYR A 562 20.01 10.98 13.21
C TYR A 562 19.79 9.52 12.81
N GLU A 563 20.68 8.61 13.25
CA GLU A 563 20.66 7.20 12.85
C GLU A 563 19.44 6.47 13.41
N GLU A 564 19.07 6.74 14.67
CA GLU A 564 17.90 6.14 15.30
C GLU A 564 16.61 6.61 14.62
N LEU A 565 16.47 7.91 14.32
CA LEU A 565 15.29 8.43 13.65
C LEU A 565 15.15 7.90 12.22
N ASP A 566 16.23 7.80 11.44
CA ASP A 566 16.19 7.21 10.10
C ASP A 566 15.73 5.74 10.15
N ARG A 567 16.30 4.94 11.08
CA ARG A 567 15.91 3.55 11.27
C ARG A 567 14.45 3.40 11.70
N ILE A 568 13.97 4.24 12.64
CA ILE A 568 12.60 4.19 13.13
C ILE A 568 11.62 4.62 12.02
N TRP A 569 11.92 5.68 11.26
CA TRP A 569 11.11 6.08 10.11
C TRP A 569 10.98 4.94 9.10
N LYS A 570 12.10 4.36 8.64
CA LYS A 570 12.07 3.20 7.72
C LYS A 570 11.24 2.04 8.26
N THR A 571 11.32 1.78 9.57
CA THR A 571 10.51 0.75 10.25
C THR A 571 9.01 1.07 10.18
N VAL A 572 8.61 2.32 10.50
CA VAL A 572 7.20 2.74 10.46
C VAL A 572 6.68 2.71 9.01
N LEU A 573 7.45 3.23 8.05
CA LEU A 573 7.10 3.27 6.63
C LEU A 573 6.91 1.88 6.03
N LEU A 574 7.74 0.90 6.44
CA LEU A 574 7.54 -0.51 6.06
C LEU A 574 6.16 -1.02 6.47
N HIS A 575 5.74 -0.72 7.69
CA HIS A 575 4.44 -1.17 8.21
C HIS A 575 3.25 -0.37 7.64
N GLN A 576 3.50 0.65 6.82
CA GLN A 576 2.49 1.35 6.02
C GLN A 576 2.25 0.73 4.64
N PHE A 577 2.89 -0.42 4.35
CA PHE A 577 2.64 -1.19 3.13
C PHE A 577 1.13 -1.47 2.95
N HIS A 578 0.67 -1.50 1.69
CA HIS A 578 -0.76 -1.53 1.37
C HIS A 578 -1.50 -2.82 1.78
N ASP A 579 -0.82 -3.87 2.24
CA ASP A 579 -1.50 -5.01 2.88
C ASP A 579 -1.27 -5.15 4.39
N ILE A 580 -0.32 -4.40 4.94
CA ILE A 580 -0.06 -4.39 6.40
C ILE A 580 -1.03 -3.40 7.06
N LEU A 581 -0.94 -2.11 6.72
CA LEU A 581 -1.72 -1.07 7.39
C LEU A 581 -3.23 -1.19 7.11
N PRO A 582 -3.67 -1.48 5.88
CA PRO A 582 -5.04 -1.87 5.55
C PRO A 582 -5.63 -3.01 6.36
N GLY A 583 -4.81 -3.87 6.99
CA GLY A 583 -5.35 -4.94 7.82
C GLY A 583 -5.71 -6.20 7.02
N SER A 584 -5.10 -6.37 5.84
CA SER A 584 -5.43 -7.40 4.84
C SER A 584 -4.44 -8.58 4.79
N SER A 585 -3.51 -8.66 5.74
CA SER A 585 -2.54 -9.75 5.87
C SER A 585 -2.94 -10.83 6.89
N ILE A 586 -2.26 -11.98 6.84
CA ILE A 586 -2.43 -13.09 7.81
C ILE A 586 -2.14 -12.67 9.25
N ALA A 587 -2.66 -13.44 10.22
CA ALA A 587 -2.51 -13.19 11.66
C ALA A 587 -1.07 -12.94 12.12
N TRP A 588 -0.10 -13.66 11.54
CA TRP A 588 1.33 -13.46 11.85
C TRP A 588 1.75 -12.02 11.60
N VAL A 589 1.42 -11.46 10.43
CA VAL A 589 1.84 -10.11 10.02
C VAL A 589 1.33 -9.07 11.00
N HIS A 590 0.06 -9.14 11.41
CA HIS A 590 -0.51 -8.17 12.36
C HIS A 590 0.02 -8.33 13.78
N ARG A 591 0.32 -9.57 14.21
CA ARG A 591 1.01 -9.80 15.49
C ARG A 591 2.40 -9.14 15.49
N GLU A 592 3.16 -9.30 14.41
CA GLU A 592 4.49 -8.71 14.25
C GLU A 592 4.43 -7.18 14.15
N ALA A 593 3.46 -6.64 13.40
CA ALA A 593 3.25 -5.21 13.27
C ALA A 593 2.94 -4.54 14.63
N ARG A 594 2.02 -5.14 15.42
CA ARG A 594 1.67 -4.63 16.76
C ARG A 594 2.88 -4.61 17.69
N ARG A 595 3.64 -5.71 17.77
CA ARG A 595 4.88 -5.78 18.57
C ARG A 595 5.91 -4.76 18.11
N THR A 596 6.02 -4.53 16.80
CA THR A 596 6.94 -3.54 16.24
C THR A 596 6.54 -2.12 16.62
N TYR A 597 5.25 -1.76 16.53
CA TYR A 597 4.77 -0.45 16.95
C TYR A 597 4.91 -0.19 18.45
N GLU A 598 4.71 -1.21 19.29
CA GLU A 598 4.97 -1.12 20.74
C GLU A 598 6.43 -0.75 21.01
N ARG A 599 7.38 -1.47 20.39
CA ARG A 599 8.81 -1.16 20.51
C ARG A 599 9.15 0.23 19.98
N VAL A 600 8.62 0.61 18.81
CA VAL A 600 8.82 1.95 18.23
C VAL A 600 8.32 3.04 19.19
N ALA A 601 7.18 2.83 19.84
CA ALA A 601 6.64 3.78 20.80
C ALA A 601 7.54 3.94 22.05
N GLU A 602 8.12 2.85 22.54
CA GLU A 602 9.11 2.87 23.63
C GLU A 602 10.37 3.66 23.25
N GLU A 603 10.96 3.36 22.09
CA GLU A 603 12.16 4.03 21.60
C GLU A 603 11.94 5.54 21.40
N LEU A 604 10.83 5.92 20.75
CA LEU A 604 10.50 7.34 20.53
C LEU A 604 10.20 8.07 21.83
N THR A 605 9.52 7.42 22.78
CA THR A 605 9.27 8.02 24.10
C THR A 605 10.58 8.25 24.84
N GLY A 606 11.56 7.34 24.73
CA GLY A 606 12.90 7.55 25.26
C GLY A 606 13.60 8.78 24.68
N ILE A 607 13.53 8.97 23.35
CA ILE A 607 14.09 10.16 22.67
C ILE A 607 13.40 11.44 23.15
N ILE A 608 12.06 11.45 23.18
CA ILE A 608 11.27 12.61 23.62
C ILE A 608 11.61 12.99 25.05
N ASP A 609 11.60 12.02 25.97
CA ASP A 609 11.86 12.26 27.38
C ASP A 609 13.28 12.79 27.61
N ALA A 610 14.28 12.25 26.90
CA ALA A 610 15.66 12.72 26.99
C ALA A 610 15.79 14.19 26.52
N ALA A 611 15.19 14.52 25.38
CA ALA A 611 15.20 15.88 24.85
C ALA A 611 14.44 16.86 25.75
N GLN A 612 13.26 16.48 26.26
CA GLN A 612 12.47 17.31 27.17
C GLN A 612 13.18 17.55 28.51
N ARG A 613 13.85 16.54 29.08
CA ARG A 613 14.69 16.72 30.30
C ARG A 613 15.86 17.66 30.05
N ALA A 614 16.54 17.54 28.91
CA ALA A 614 17.62 18.45 28.54
C ALA A 614 17.12 19.91 28.47
N LEU A 615 15.93 20.13 27.91
CA LEU A 615 15.29 21.44 27.82
C LEU A 615 14.86 21.99 29.19
N ALA A 616 14.09 21.20 29.94
CA ALA A 616 13.49 21.58 31.23
C ALA A 616 14.54 21.89 32.32
N GLY A 617 15.70 21.24 32.27
CA GLY A 617 16.71 21.32 33.32
C GLY A 617 16.29 20.59 34.60
N GLU A 618 17.14 20.65 35.63
CA GLU A 618 16.84 20.05 36.94
C GLU A 618 15.97 21.02 37.75
N GLY A 619 14.80 20.56 38.22
CA GLY A 619 13.92 21.40 39.03
C GLY A 619 12.62 20.71 39.45
N GLY A 620 11.85 21.38 40.31
CA GLY A 620 10.62 20.85 40.89
C GLY A 620 9.32 21.43 40.31
N THR A 621 9.41 22.38 39.37
CA THR A 621 8.22 23.01 38.77
C THR A 621 7.66 22.10 37.68
N GLU A 622 6.39 21.73 37.76
CA GLU A 622 5.74 20.98 36.70
C GLU A 622 5.53 21.86 35.46
N LEU A 623 6.18 21.48 34.36
CA LEU A 623 6.06 22.09 33.04
C LEU A 623 5.15 21.23 32.16
N VAL A 624 4.30 21.89 31.39
CA VAL A 624 3.44 21.30 30.37
C VAL A 624 4.06 21.55 29.00
N PHE A 625 4.47 20.50 28.32
CA PHE A 625 5.02 20.54 26.97
C PHE A 625 3.90 20.41 25.93
N ASN A 626 3.79 21.39 25.04
CA ASN A 626 2.81 21.39 23.95
C ASN A 626 3.50 21.07 22.61
N SER A 627 3.38 19.82 22.16
CA SER A 627 3.91 19.37 20.87
C SER A 627 2.96 19.64 19.69
N ALA A 628 1.72 20.08 19.95
CA ALA A 628 0.76 20.41 18.91
C ALA A 628 1.17 21.68 18.13
N PRO A 629 0.76 21.80 16.85
CA PRO A 629 1.09 22.98 16.04
C PRO A 629 0.24 24.22 16.36
N HIS A 630 -0.59 24.17 17.40
CA HIS A 630 -1.43 25.28 17.85
C HIS A 630 -1.20 25.53 19.35
N ARG A 631 -1.43 26.78 19.78
CA ARG A 631 -1.45 27.13 21.21
C ARG A 631 -2.54 26.32 21.94
N ARG A 632 -2.22 25.87 23.14
CA ARG A 632 -3.11 25.13 24.03
C ARG A 632 -2.96 25.65 25.45
N ASP A 633 -4.06 26.11 26.05
CA ASP A 633 -4.12 26.57 27.44
C ASP A 633 -3.00 27.54 27.85
N GLY A 634 -2.71 28.49 26.96
CA GLY A 634 -1.64 29.48 27.15
C GLY A 634 -0.25 29.00 26.72
N VAL A 635 0.02 27.70 26.62
CA VAL A 635 1.30 27.13 26.17
C VAL A 635 1.45 27.28 24.64
N PRO A 636 2.47 28.00 24.14
CA PRO A 636 2.76 28.12 22.71
C PRO A 636 2.96 26.76 22.02
N ALA A 637 2.70 26.70 20.71
CA ALA A 637 3.01 25.51 19.91
C ALA A 637 4.52 25.24 19.92
N GLY A 638 4.94 24.02 20.27
CA GLY A 638 6.35 23.64 20.40
C GLY A 638 7.07 24.28 21.60
N GLY A 639 6.32 24.77 22.60
CA GLY A 639 6.87 25.33 23.84
C GLY A 639 6.47 24.55 25.09
N ALA A 640 7.01 24.98 26.24
CA ALA A 640 6.62 24.47 27.56
C ALA A 640 6.58 25.58 28.61
N LEU A 641 5.51 25.60 29.41
CA LEU A 641 5.28 26.57 30.50
C LEU A 641 4.78 25.84 31.76
N PRO A 642 4.82 26.47 32.95
CA PRO A 642 4.26 25.89 34.16
C PRO A 642 2.78 25.56 33.99
N ALA A 643 2.34 24.45 34.59
CA ALA A 643 0.94 24.03 34.53
C ALA A 643 0.00 25.15 35.03
N ALA A 644 -0.99 25.51 34.20
CA ALA A 644 -2.08 26.38 34.65
C ALA A 644 -3.02 25.61 35.60
N VAL A 645 -3.60 26.32 36.58
CA VAL A 645 -4.59 25.74 37.49
C VAL A 645 -5.93 25.62 36.75
N ALA A 646 -6.49 24.42 36.69
CA ALA A 646 -7.78 24.17 36.08
C ALA A 646 -8.95 24.79 36.88
N SER A 647 -9.98 25.26 36.20
CA SER A 647 -11.25 25.68 36.77
C SER A 647 -12.22 24.49 36.96
N GLU A 648 -13.31 24.70 37.70
CA GLU A 648 -14.28 23.65 38.05
C GLU A 648 -15.25 23.29 36.90
N VAL A 649 -15.68 22.03 36.84
CA VAL A 649 -16.79 21.51 36.00
C VAL A 649 -17.93 21.08 36.92
N ALA A 650 -19.18 21.25 36.48
CA ALA A 650 -20.35 20.77 37.21
C ALA A 650 -21.01 19.56 36.52
N LEU A 651 -21.25 18.49 37.29
CA LEU A 651 -22.11 17.37 36.93
C LEU A 651 -23.42 17.48 37.72
N ALA A 652 -24.57 17.41 37.04
CA ALA A 652 -25.89 17.48 37.67
C ALA A 652 -26.81 16.33 37.24
N PRO A 653 -27.79 15.92 38.05
CA PRO A 653 -28.81 14.97 37.63
C PRO A 653 -29.76 15.59 36.58
N ARG A 654 -30.14 14.81 35.57
CA ARG A 654 -31.08 15.24 34.53
C ARG A 654 -32.54 15.01 34.94
N VAL A 655 -33.42 15.95 34.58
CA VAL A 655 -34.88 15.77 34.74
C VAL A 655 -35.37 14.64 33.82
N GLY A 656 -36.02 13.62 34.40
CA GLY A 656 -36.45 12.43 33.66
C GLY A 656 -35.43 11.29 33.60
N GLY A 657 -34.32 11.39 34.34
CA GLY A 657 -33.28 10.37 34.45
C GLY A 657 -32.06 10.64 33.55
N GLY A 658 -30.88 10.24 34.04
CA GLY A 658 -29.58 10.51 33.42
C GLY A 658 -28.83 11.69 34.04
N HIS A 659 -27.97 12.34 33.26
CA HIS A 659 -27.00 13.33 33.72
C HIS A 659 -26.92 14.55 32.79
N VAL A 660 -26.49 15.68 33.33
CA VAL A 660 -26.19 16.92 32.60
C VAL A 660 -24.74 17.31 32.89
N LEU A 661 -23.95 17.47 31.83
CA LEU A 661 -22.62 18.05 31.85
C LEU A 661 -22.73 19.50 31.37
N ASP A 662 -22.27 20.47 32.17
CA ASP A 662 -22.31 21.89 31.83
C ASP A 662 -21.00 22.56 32.28
N ASN A 663 -20.28 23.16 31.33
CA ASN A 663 -19.03 23.88 31.59
C ASN A 663 -19.15 25.39 31.25
N GLY A 664 -20.36 25.90 31.06
CA GLY A 664 -20.65 27.28 30.67
C GLY A 664 -20.42 27.59 29.19
N LEU A 665 -19.86 26.66 28.40
CA LEU A 665 -19.72 26.79 26.95
C LEU A 665 -20.63 25.80 26.21
N LEU A 666 -20.69 24.56 26.70
CA LEU A 666 -21.58 23.51 26.22
C LEU A 666 -22.45 23.00 27.37
N ARG A 667 -23.70 22.66 27.05
CA ARG A 667 -24.59 21.87 27.91
C ARG A 667 -24.95 20.57 27.22
N VAL A 668 -24.48 19.46 27.76
CA VAL A 668 -24.71 18.11 27.22
C VAL A 668 -25.65 17.34 28.14
N GLU A 669 -26.77 16.87 27.59
CA GLU A 669 -27.71 16.03 28.30
C GLU A 669 -27.56 14.57 27.87
N ILE A 670 -27.36 13.70 28.86
CA ILE A 670 -27.26 12.25 28.70
C ILE A 670 -28.48 11.64 29.38
N ASP A 671 -29.24 10.82 28.65
CA ASP A 671 -30.46 10.22 29.19
C ASP A 671 -30.19 8.93 30.00
N ALA A 672 -31.24 8.31 30.53
CA ALA A 672 -31.14 7.07 31.31
C ALA A 672 -30.65 5.85 30.48
N ARG A 673 -30.62 5.96 29.15
CA ARG A 673 -30.04 4.94 28.26
C ARG A 673 -28.55 5.17 28.06
N GLY A 674 -27.97 6.26 28.56
CA GLY A 674 -26.58 6.63 28.31
C GLY A 674 -26.35 7.25 26.93
N LEU A 675 -27.39 7.76 26.28
CA LEU A 675 -27.28 8.40 24.96
C LEU A 675 -27.29 9.92 25.09
N VAL A 676 -26.57 10.60 24.20
CA VAL A 676 -26.53 12.07 24.17
C VAL A 676 -27.75 12.58 23.41
N VAL A 677 -28.70 13.16 24.13
CA VAL A 677 -29.97 13.64 23.56
C VAL A 677 -29.98 15.14 23.28
N SER A 678 -29.02 15.87 23.84
CA SER A 678 -28.77 17.30 23.58
C SER A 678 -27.29 17.58 23.75
N ALA A 679 -26.72 18.36 22.85
CA ALA A 679 -25.37 18.91 22.95
C ALA A 679 -25.43 20.39 22.52
N TYR A 680 -25.81 21.22 23.47
CA TYR A 680 -26.21 22.59 23.23
C TYR A 680 -25.02 23.55 23.28
N ASP A 681 -24.83 24.32 22.21
CA ASP A 681 -23.86 25.42 22.14
C ASP A 681 -24.50 26.67 22.76
N ILE A 682 -24.04 27.01 23.96
CA ILE A 682 -24.64 28.06 24.81
C ILE A 682 -24.49 29.44 24.16
N ASP A 683 -23.35 29.71 23.52
CA ASP A 683 -23.08 31.02 22.94
C ASP A 683 -23.81 31.24 21.61
N ALA A 684 -23.94 30.17 20.82
CA ALA A 684 -24.67 30.22 19.56
C ALA A 684 -26.19 30.08 19.73
N ASP A 685 -26.66 29.81 20.96
CA ASP A 685 -28.07 29.50 21.27
C ASP A 685 -28.60 28.36 20.39
N ARG A 686 -27.78 27.30 20.19
CA ARG A 686 -28.01 26.31 19.13
C ARG A 686 -27.87 24.86 19.61
N GLU A 687 -28.85 24.04 19.23
CA GLU A 687 -28.80 22.59 19.40
C GLU A 687 -27.97 21.91 18.30
N THR A 688 -27.20 20.89 18.69
CA THR A 688 -26.39 20.08 17.78
C THR A 688 -27.08 18.78 17.38
N ILE A 689 -27.84 18.16 18.28
CA ILE A 689 -28.47 16.87 18.05
C ILE A 689 -29.82 17.05 17.36
N ALA A 690 -30.08 16.27 16.31
CA ALA A 690 -31.34 16.35 15.58
C ALA A 690 -32.56 16.08 16.48
N PRO A 691 -33.68 16.81 16.30
CA PRO A 691 -34.89 16.63 17.10
C PRO A 691 -35.37 15.17 17.15
N GLY A 692 -35.59 14.65 18.37
CA GLY A 692 -36.06 13.29 18.60
C GLY A 692 -35.03 12.18 18.30
N ARG A 693 -33.77 12.54 18.06
CA ARG A 693 -32.66 11.60 17.84
C ARG A 693 -31.72 11.62 19.06
N ALA A 694 -30.75 10.72 19.06
CA ALA A 694 -29.70 10.68 20.07
C ALA A 694 -28.36 10.33 19.40
N ALA A 695 -27.29 10.98 19.86
CA ALA A 695 -25.92 10.71 19.49
C ALA A 695 -25.23 9.84 20.55
N ASN A 696 -23.93 9.57 20.34
CA ASN A 696 -23.20 8.54 21.10
C ASN A 696 -23.88 7.16 21.00
N LEU A 697 -24.46 6.86 19.83
CA LEU A 697 -25.22 5.64 19.60
C LEU A 697 -24.32 4.59 18.95
N LEU A 698 -24.03 3.52 19.67
CA LEU A 698 -23.33 2.36 19.12
C LEU A 698 -24.31 1.52 18.28
N GLN A 699 -23.86 1.11 17.10
CA GLN A 699 -24.64 0.35 16.13
C GLN A 699 -23.87 -0.89 15.68
N ILE A 700 -24.53 -2.05 15.67
CA ILE A 700 -23.99 -3.29 15.13
C ILE A 700 -24.61 -3.59 13.77
N HIS A 701 -23.75 -3.84 12.80
CA HIS A 701 -24.10 -4.25 11.45
C HIS A 701 -23.61 -5.68 11.16
N PRO A 702 -24.25 -6.42 10.25
CA PRO A 702 -23.66 -7.64 9.70
C PRO A 702 -22.40 -7.31 8.89
N ASP A 703 -21.39 -8.16 8.99
CA ASP A 703 -20.11 -8.00 8.29
C ASP A 703 -19.72 -9.29 7.58
N PHE A 704 -20.36 -9.51 6.44
CA PHE A 704 -20.07 -10.64 5.56
C PHE A 704 -20.22 -10.18 4.10
N PRO A 705 -19.14 -9.66 3.49
CA PRO A 705 -19.17 -9.22 2.11
C PRO A 705 -19.23 -10.41 1.15
N ASN A 706 -19.48 -10.14 -0.14
CA ASN A 706 -19.53 -11.15 -1.18
C ASN A 706 -18.18 -11.87 -1.37
N MET A 707 -17.06 -11.14 -1.22
CA MET A 707 -15.68 -11.62 -1.35
C MET A 707 -14.75 -10.75 -0.50
N TRP A 708 -13.56 -11.26 -0.20
CA TRP A 708 -12.49 -10.55 0.50
C TRP A 708 -12.90 -10.01 1.88
N ASP A 709 -13.25 -10.90 2.83
CA ASP A 709 -13.74 -10.59 4.17
C ASP A 709 -13.06 -9.37 4.84
N ALA A 710 -11.74 -9.39 5.02
CA ALA A 710 -11.01 -8.29 5.67
C ALA A 710 -10.82 -7.04 4.80
N TRP A 711 -11.02 -7.13 3.49
CA TRP A 711 -10.85 -6.01 2.57
C TRP A 711 -12.15 -5.27 2.31
N ASP A 712 -13.29 -5.95 2.15
CA ASP A 712 -14.49 -5.30 1.62
C ASP A 712 -15.65 -5.14 2.62
N VAL A 713 -16.49 -4.16 2.32
CA VAL A 713 -17.85 -4.06 2.85
C VAL A 713 -18.76 -3.67 1.72
N ASP A 714 -19.78 -4.48 1.49
CA ASP A 714 -20.82 -4.20 0.50
C ASP A 714 -21.91 -3.30 1.08
N GLU A 715 -22.50 -2.45 0.24
CA GLU A 715 -23.49 -1.43 0.63
C GLU A 715 -24.65 -1.97 1.49
N PHE A 716 -25.04 -3.23 1.27
CA PHE A 716 -26.16 -3.86 1.97
C PHE A 716 -25.93 -4.08 3.47
N TYR A 717 -24.71 -3.91 3.99
CA TYR A 717 -24.45 -3.93 5.45
C TYR A 717 -25.34 -2.90 6.19
N ARG A 718 -25.71 -1.80 5.51
CA ARG A 718 -26.56 -0.73 6.05
C ARG A 718 -28.03 -1.12 6.18
N ASN A 719 -28.47 -2.17 5.47
CA ASN A 719 -29.88 -2.58 5.44
C ASN A 719 -30.33 -3.23 6.76
N THR A 720 -29.38 -3.75 7.55
CA THR A 720 -29.64 -4.33 8.86
C THR A 720 -28.76 -3.65 9.89
N VAL A 721 -29.39 -3.08 10.91
CA VAL A 721 -28.69 -2.39 12.00
C VAL A 721 -29.35 -2.74 13.32
N THR A 722 -28.54 -2.98 14.34
CA THR A 722 -28.98 -3.15 15.73
C THR A 722 -28.43 -1.99 16.55
N ASP A 723 -29.34 -1.14 17.05
CA ASP A 723 -29.00 -0.03 17.93
C ASP A 723 -28.77 -0.54 19.36
N LEU A 724 -27.61 -0.25 19.94
CA LEU A 724 -27.27 -0.64 21.31
C LEU A 724 -27.77 0.41 22.31
N VAL A 725 -29.07 0.38 22.60
CA VAL A 725 -29.74 1.37 23.47
C VAL A 725 -29.84 0.94 24.93
N ASP A 726 -29.81 -0.36 25.20
CA ASP A 726 -29.87 -0.89 26.55
C ASP A 726 -28.50 -0.70 27.23
N ALA A 727 -28.52 -0.19 28.47
CA ALA A 727 -27.32 0.04 29.27
C ALA A 727 -27.41 -0.79 30.55
N ASP A 728 -26.31 -1.45 30.90
CA ASP A 728 -26.13 -2.13 32.18
C ASP A 728 -25.91 -1.10 33.30
N GLU A 729 -25.26 0.01 32.96
CA GLU A 729 -24.88 1.07 33.88
C GLU A 729 -24.88 2.43 33.17
N VAL A 730 -25.44 3.44 33.85
CA VAL A 730 -25.26 4.87 33.54
C VAL A 730 -25.06 5.58 34.87
N ALA A 731 -23.82 5.99 35.16
CA ALA A 731 -23.43 6.52 36.46
C ALA A 731 -22.38 7.64 36.31
N PRO A 732 -22.18 8.48 37.35
CA PRO A 732 -21.00 9.35 37.41
C PRO A 732 -19.71 8.54 37.26
N GLY A 733 -18.75 9.05 36.50
CA GLY A 733 -17.42 8.45 36.38
C GLY A 733 -16.58 8.59 37.66
N GLU A 734 -15.40 7.97 37.66
CA GLU A 734 -14.51 7.93 38.83
C GLU A 734 -14.01 9.32 39.27
N ASP A 735 -13.94 10.26 38.34
CA ASP A 735 -13.59 11.67 38.59
C ASP A 735 -14.75 12.48 39.20
N GLY A 736 -15.95 11.90 39.28
CA GLY A 736 -17.17 12.54 39.78
C GLY A 736 -17.75 13.63 38.86
N VAL A 737 -17.13 13.88 37.70
CA VAL A 737 -17.50 14.97 36.77
C VAL A 737 -17.69 14.50 35.32
N SER A 738 -17.44 13.22 35.04
CA SER A 738 -17.78 12.54 33.79
C SER A 738 -18.98 11.60 33.98
N VAL A 739 -19.46 11.02 32.88
CA VAL A 739 -20.52 10.00 32.90
C VAL A 739 -19.99 8.70 32.30
N ARG A 740 -20.01 7.63 33.10
CA ARG A 740 -19.66 6.27 32.71
C ARG A 740 -20.90 5.51 32.27
N ILE A 741 -20.80 4.86 31.11
CA ILE A 741 -21.85 4.06 30.49
C ILE A 741 -21.30 2.68 30.19
N VAL A 742 -22.00 1.62 30.59
CA VAL A 742 -21.63 0.22 30.31
C VAL A 742 -22.75 -0.47 29.55
N ARG A 743 -22.40 -1.22 28.51
CA ARG A 743 -23.35 -2.08 27.77
C ARG A 743 -22.74 -3.43 27.46
N SER A 744 -23.55 -4.47 27.53
CA SER A 744 -23.27 -5.81 27.04
C SER A 744 -24.12 -6.11 25.80
N PHE A 745 -23.51 -6.74 24.80
CA PHE A 745 -24.17 -7.15 23.56
C PHE A 745 -23.46 -8.38 22.99
N GLY A 746 -24.22 -9.37 22.51
CA GLY A 746 -23.61 -10.63 22.04
C GLY A 746 -22.73 -11.26 23.13
N ALA A 747 -21.47 -11.51 22.80
CA ALA A 747 -20.42 -11.96 23.72
C ALA A 747 -19.48 -10.81 24.17
N SER A 748 -19.80 -9.59 23.78
CA SER A 748 -18.94 -8.41 23.94
C SER A 748 -19.46 -7.44 25.00
N ARG A 749 -18.58 -6.55 25.45
CA ARG A 749 -18.90 -5.48 26.41
C ARG A 749 -18.24 -4.18 25.99
N VAL A 750 -18.94 -3.06 26.14
CA VAL A 750 -18.42 -1.72 25.89
C VAL A 750 -18.59 -0.85 27.13
N THR A 751 -17.56 -0.06 27.42
CA THR A 751 -17.57 1.01 28.40
C THR A 751 -17.29 2.33 27.69
N GLN A 752 -18.16 3.32 27.86
CA GLN A 752 -17.92 4.68 27.40
C GLN A 752 -17.82 5.65 28.58
N VAL A 753 -16.91 6.61 28.50
CA VAL A 753 -16.80 7.73 29.45
C VAL A 753 -16.98 9.02 28.67
N LEU A 754 -17.98 9.80 29.07
CA LEU A 754 -18.32 11.09 28.46
C LEU A 754 -17.88 12.23 29.38
N SER A 755 -17.10 13.18 28.86
CA SER A 755 -16.52 14.26 29.65
C SER A 755 -16.59 15.63 28.97
N LEU A 756 -16.77 16.68 29.77
CA LEU A 756 -16.60 18.08 29.35
C LEU A 756 -15.51 18.71 30.21
N ALA A 757 -14.38 19.07 29.60
CA ALA A 757 -13.30 19.74 30.31
C ALA A 757 -13.60 21.25 30.48
N PRO A 758 -13.06 21.91 31.53
CA PRO A 758 -13.23 23.34 31.71
C PRO A 758 -12.62 24.13 30.54
N GLY A 759 -13.33 25.14 30.03
CA GLY A 759 -12.82 26.01 28.96
C GLY A 759 -12.76 25.37 27.57
N GLU A 760 -13.11 24.09 27.42
CA GLU A 760 -13.13 23.38 26.14
C GLU A 760 -14.54 23.32 25.55
N ARG A 761 -14.67 23.54 24.24
CA ARG A 761 -15.94 23.41 23.48
C ARG A 761 -16.07 22.06 22.81
N ARG A 762 -15.82 20.98 23.53
CA ARG A 762 -15.95 19.63 22.99
C ARG A 762 -16.43 18.65 24.03
N LEU A 763 -17.23 17.69 23.60
CA LEU A 763 -17.59 16.50 24.36
C LEU A 763 -16.58 15.40 24.06
N GLY A 764 -15.77 15.04 25.05
CA GLY A 764 -14.86 13.89 25.00
C GLY A 764 -15.62 12.58 25.16
N ILE A 765 -15.22 11.58 24.37
CA ILE A 765 -15.83 10.25 24.32
C ILE A 765 -14.69 9.22 24.32
N ASP A 766 -14.40 8.65 25.48
CA ASP A 766 -13.46 7.53 25.62
C ASP A 766 -14.25 6.22 25.55
N THR A 767 -13.96 5.35 24.58
CA THR A 767 -14.67 4.09 24.38
C THR A 767 -13.71 2.91 24.52
N GLU A 768 -13.96 2.02 25.47
CA GLU A 768 -13.28 0.74 25.62
C GLU A 768 -14.23 -0.40 25.23
N VAL A 769 -13.82 -1.27 24.30
CA VAL A 769 -14.62 -2.41 23.83
C VAL A 769 -13.85 -3.69 24.10
N ASP A 770 -14.40 -4.59 24.91
CA ASP A 770 -13.98 -5.99 24.99
C ASP A 770 -14.74 -6.77 23.92
N TRP A 771 -14.08 -7.00 22.78
CA TRP A 771 -14.70 -7.43 21.53
C TRP A 771 -14.53 -8.93 21.29
N HIS A 772 -15.67 -9.63 21.21
CA HIS A 772 -15.76 -11.07 21.03
C HIS A 772 -16.82 -11.50 20.00
N GLU A 773 -17.17 -10.59 19.08
CA GLU A 773 -18.08 -10.91 17.98
C GLU A 773 -17.35 -11.53 16.79
N THR A 774 -18.12 -12.10 15.85
CA THR A 774 -17.65 -12.63 14.57
C THR A 774 -18.58 -12.16 13.47
N GLU A 775 -18.04 -11.73 12.32
CA GLU A 775 -18.82 -11.22 11.17
C GLU A 775 -19.78 -10.08 11.58
N LYS A 776 -19.29 -9.19 12.46
CA LYS A 776 -19.97 -7.97 12.91
C LYS A 776 -19.11 -6.73 12.64
N PHE A 777 -19.79 -5.62 12.40
CA PHE A 777 -19.19 -4.29 12.22
C PHE A 777 -19.82 -3.31 13.22
N LEU A 778 -19.01 -2.84 14.18
CA LEU A 778 -19.38 -1.84 15.19
C LEU A 778 -19.12 -0.41 14.68
N LYS A 779 -20.15 0.43 14.75
CA LYS A 779 -20.11 1.86 14.41
C LYS A 779 -20.61 2.75 15.55
N LEU A 780 -20.16 4.00 15.58
CA LEU A 780 -20.62 5.05 16.50
C LEU A 780 -21.29 6.20 15.73
N ALA A 781 -22.57 6.46 16.00
CA ALA A 781 -23.41 7.35 15.21
C ALA A 781 -23.75 8.68 15.91
N PHE A 782 -23.77 9.76 15.12
CA PHE A 782 -24.09 11.12 15.52
C PHE A 782 -25.08 11.76 14.52
N PRO A 783 -26.39 11.71 14.80
CA PRO A 783 -27.41 12.40 14.00
C PRO A 783 -27.47 13.89 14.36
N LEU A 784 -26.92 14.74 13.51
CA LEU A 784 -26.76 16.18 13.73
C LEU A 784 -27.88 17.00 13.10
N ASP A 785 -28.28 18.09 13.77
CA ASP A 785 -29.21 19.11 13.24
C ASP A 785 -28.48 20.13 12.35
N VAL A 786 -27.87 19.62 11.29
CA VAL A 786 -27.10 20.41 10.31
C VAL A 786 -27.58 20.09 8.91
N ARG A 787 -27.91 21.11 8.11
CA ARG A 787 -28.17 20.94 6.68
C ARG A 787 -26.88 21.14 5.88
N ALA A 788 -26.01 20.13 5.92
CA ALA A 788 -24.78 20.13 5.15
C ALA A 788 -25.02 19.67 3.71
N GLU A 789 -24.65 20.47 2.71
CA GLU A 789 -24.65 20.06 1.29
C GLU A 789 -23.48 19.10 0.98
N ARG A 790 -22.37 19.33 1.68
CA ARG A 790 -21.11 18.62 1.59
C ARG A 790 -20.46 18.59 2.97
N TYR A 791 -19.50 17.71 3.17
CA TYR A 791 -18.71 17.63 4.39
C TYR A 791 -17.22 17.60 4.04
N ALA A 792 -16.39 18.19 4.90
CA ALA A 792 -14.95 18.15 4.78
C ALA A 792 -14.39 16.96 5.57
N SER A 793 -13.55 16.15 4.94
CA SER A 793 -12.73 15.16 5.64
C SER A 793 -11.27 15.52 5.52
N GLU A 794 -10.51 15.38 6.60
CA GLU A 794 -9.07 15.58 6.54
C GLU A 794 -8.38 14.57 5.61
N THR A 795 -7.43 15.07 4.81
CA THR A 795 -6.53 14.31 3.93
C THR A 795 -5.10 14.85 4.12
N GLN A 796 -4.09 14.28 3.46
CA GLN A 796 -2.73 14.82 3.55
C GLN A 796 -2.68 16.31 3.17
N PHE A 797 -2.09 17.13 4.05
CA PHE A 797 -1.90 18.58 3.91
C PHE A 797 -3.19 19.39 3.63
N GLY A 798 -4.35 18.93 4.11
CA GLY A 798 -5.58 19.72 4.01
C GLY A 798 -6.84 18.91 4.25
N HIS A 799 -7.93 19.31 3.58
CA HIS A 799 -9.19 18.60 3.61
C HIS A 799 -9.83 18.55 2.22
N PHE A 800 -10.70 17.56 2.01
CA PHE A 800 -11.44 17.39 0.76
C PHE A 800 -12.94 17.37 1.05
N TYR A 801 -13.73 17.98 0.17
CA TYR A 801 -15.19 18.02 0.31
C TYR A 801 -15.85 16.87 -0.45
N ARG A 802 -16.69 16.10 0.24
CA ARG A 802 -17.60 15.12 -0.38
C ARG A 802 -19.06 15.55 -0.23
N PRO A 803 -19.91 15.32 -1.23
CA PRO A 803 -21.34 15.61 -1.12
C PRO A 803 -21.99 14.69 -0.07
N THR A 804 -23.04 15.20 0.60
CA THR A 804 -23.85 14.40 1.53
C THR A 804 -25.03 13.69 0.85
N HIS A 805 -25.24 13.97 -0.44
CA HIS A 805 -26.29 13.39 -1.26
C HIS A 805 -25.73 12.36 -2.25
N THR A 806 -26.61 11.52 -2.81
CA THR A 806 -26.26 10.39 -3.70
C THR A 806 -27.05 10.46 -5.01
N ASN A 807 -26.86 11.54 -5.79
CA ASN A 807 -27.52 11.76 -7.08
C ASN A 807 -26.93 10.91 -8.20
N THR A 808 -25.62 10.66 -8.15
CA THR A 808 -24.91 9.86 -9.17
C THR A 808 -24.39 8.55 -8.58
N SER A 809 -24.07 7.59 -9.46
CA SER A 809 -23.42 6.33 -9.07
C SER A 809 -22.07 6.55 -8.39
N TRP A 810 -21.34 7.61 -8.74
CA TRP A 810 -20.06 7.98 -8.12
C TRP A 810 -20.20 8.50 -6.69
N GLU A 811 -21.35 9.10 -6.37
CA GLU A 811 -21.68 9.56 -5.03
C GLU A 811 -22.22 8.41 -4.19
N ALA A 812 -23.11 7.58 -4.76
CA ALA A 812 -23.64 6.38 -4.11
C ALA A 812 -22.54 5.39 -3.70
N ALA A 813 -21.48 5.26 -4.52
CA ALA A 813 -20.36 4.36 -4.24
C ALA A 813 -19.51 4.74 -3.00
N LYS A 814 -19.66 5.97 -2.47
CA LYS A 814 -18.90 6.52 -1.33
C LYS A 814 -19.62 6.32 0.00
N PHE A 815 -20.16 5.12 0.22
CA PHE A 815 -20.87 4.77 1.45
C PHE A 815 -19.95 4.42 2.64
N GLU A 816 -18.64 4.40 2.41
CA GLU A 816 -17.57 4.31 3.41
C GLU A 816 -16.35 5.07 2.84
N ALA A 817 -15.77 5.99 3.60
CA ALA A 817 -14.67 6.83 3.13
C ALA A 817 -13.57 6.98 4.18
N CYS A 818 -12.35 7.29 3.73
CA CYS A 818 -11.23 7.59 4.62
C CYS A 818 -11.30 9.04 5.12
N ASN A 819 -10.95 9.24 6.38
CA ASN A 819 -10.56 10.52 6.97
C ASN A 819 -9.29 10.32 7.82
N HIS A 820 -8.57 11.40 8.13
CA HIS A 820 -7.43 11.31 9.05
C HIS A 820 -7.86 11.53 10.50
N ARG A 821 -8.04 12.77 10.94
CA ARG A 821 -8.34 13.09 12.35
C ARG A 821 -9.68 13.76 12.54
N PHE A 822 -10.28 14.29 11.48
CA PHE A 822 -11.58 14.94 11.58
C PHE A 822 -12.45 14.76 10.34
N VAL A 823 -13.76 14.82 10.61
CA VAL A 823 -14.82 15.10 9.64
C VAL A 823 -15.56 16.34 10.13
N HIS A 824 -15.86 17.28 9.23
CA HIS A 824 -16.52 18.54 9.53
C HIS A 824 -17.72 18.76 8.62
N MET A 825 -18.84 19.14 9.22
CA MET A 825 -20.10 19.42 8.55
C MET A 825 -20.54 20.82 8.91
N GLU A 826 -20.92 21.62 7.92
CA GLU A 826 -21.36 22.99 8.15
C GLU A 826 -22.58 23.36 7.31
N GLU A 827 -23.27 24.38 7.81
CA GLU A 827 -24.15 25.25 7.05
C GLU A 827 -23.70 26.70 7.26
N PRO A 828 -24.21 27.69 6.50
CA PRO A 828 -23.74 29.06 6.62
C PRO A 828 -23.82 29.59 8.07
N GLY A 829 -22.66 29.85 8.67
CA GLY A 829 -22.53 30.48 9.98
C GLY A 829 -22.38 29.54 11.18
N TRP A 830 -22.51 28.22 11.01
CA TRP A 830 -22.32 27.25 12.11
C TRP A 830 -21.98 25.86 11.59
N GLY A 831 -21.11 25.15 12.31
CA GLY A 831 -20.67 23.80 11.93
C GLY A 831 -20.39 22.91 13.12
N VAL A 832 -20.11 21.65 12.83
CA VAL A 832 -19.80 20.61 13.81
C VAL A 832 -18.64 19.79 13.28
N ALA A 833 -17.62 19.57 14.13
CA ALA A 833 -16.56 18.62 13.84
C ALA A 833 -16.71 17.37 14.71
N LEU A 834 -16.38 16.23 14.14
CA LEU A 834 -16.11 14.99 14.87
C LEU A 834 -14.63 14.67 14.69
N VAL A 835 -13.87 14.68 15.78
CA VAL A 835 -12.44 14.39 15.77
C VAL A 835 -12.14 13.03 16.41
N ASN A 836 -11.04 12.40 15.99
CA ASN A 836 -10.66 11.07 16.45
C ASN A 836 -9.13 10.92 16.58
N ASP A 837 -8.71 9.93 17.37
CA ASP A 837 -7.30 9.61 17.54
C ASP A 837 -6.78 8.43 16.72
N SER A 838 -7.65 7.63 16.10
CA SER A 838 -7.22 6.36 15.48
C SER A 838 -8.22 5.67 14.54
N THR A 839 -9.32 6.31 14.18
CA THR A 839 -10.35 5.73 13.30
C THR A 839 -10.37 6.40 11.93
N TYR A 840 -10.14 5.62 10.87
CA TYR A 840 -10.04 6.15 9.50
C TYR A 840 -11.35 6.05 8.72
N GLY A 841 -12.11 4.96 8.91
CA GLY A 841 -13.38 4.71 8.22
C GLY A 841 -14.54 5.53 8.79
N HIS A 842 -15.37 6.08 7.90
CA HIS A 842 -16.62 6.76 8.26
C HIS A 842 -17.64 6.73 7.12
N ASP A 843 -18.91 6.91 7.46
CA ASP A 843 -19.98 7.24 6.52
C ASP A 843 -20.73 8.51 6.92
N VAL A 844 -21.25 9.24 5.92
CA VAL A 844 -22.13 10.40 6.12
C VAL A 844 -23.39 10.19 5.31
N THR A 845 -24.54 10.30 5.96
CA THR A 845 -25.86 10.17 5.34
C THR A 845 -26.73 11.36 5.66
N ARG A 846 -27.64 11.70 4.74
CA ARG A 846 -28.57 12.80 4.89
C ARG A 846 -30.01 12.30 4.84
N THR A 847 -30.84 12.74 5.78
CA THR A 847 -32.28 12.43 5.81
C THR A 847 -33.09 13.72 5.96
N VAL A 848 -34.25 13.78 5.30
CA VAL A 848 -35.23 14.86 5.50
C VAL A 848 -36.26 14.37 6.50
N ARG A 849 -36.55 15.19 7.51
CA ARG A 849 -37.51 14.87 8.56
C ARG A 849 -38.93 15.15 8.11
N ASP A 850 -39.82 14.17 8.27
CA ASP A 850 -41.23 14.31 7.92
C ASP A 850 -41.97 15.33 8.82
N SER A 851 -41.49 15.55 10.04
CA SER A 851 -42.14 16.40 11.04
C SER A 851 -42.07 17.90 10.74
N ASP A 852 -40.96 18.38 10.19
CA ASP A 852 -40.64 19.80 10.03
C ASP A 852 -39.96 20.15 8.70
N SER A 853 -39.76 19.16 7.80
CA SER A 853 -38.94 19.30 6.57
C SER A 853 -37.48 19.71 6.84
N GLY A 854 -37.03 19.64 8.09
CA GLY A 854 -35.64 19.84 8.46
C GLY A 854 -34.74 18.72 7.96
N THR A 855 -33.42 18.93 7.97
CA THR A 855 -32.44 17.94 7.52
C THR A 855 -31.64 17.42 8.70
N THR A 856 -31.47 16.11 8.78
CA THR A 856 -30.52 15.46 9.70
C THR A 856 -29.33 14.92 8.90
N THR A 857 -28.14 15.42 9.21
CA THR A 857 -26.88 14.87 8.70
C THR A 857 -26.33 13.90 9.75
N THR A 858 -26.28 12.61 9.42
CA THR A 858 -25.75 11.59 10.32
C THR A 858 -24.34 11.21 9.88
N VAL A 859 -23.36 11.46 10.73
CA VAL A 859 -22.02 10.90 10.59
C VAL A 859 -21.91 9.64 11.46
N ARG A 860 -21.29 8.59 10.94
CA ARG A 860 -20.94 7.41 11.71
C ARG A 860 -19.47 7.09 11.54
N VAL A 861 -18.82 6.78 12.65
CA VAL A 861 -17.41 6.36 12.66
C VAL A 861 -17.34 4.85 12.78
N SER A 862 -16.47 4.25 11.98
CA SER A 862 -16.21 2.82 11.93
C SER A 862 -15.21 2.44 13.02
N LEU A 863 -15.63 1.63 14.00
CA LEU A 863 -14.79 1.29 15.16
C LEU A 863 -14.07 -0.05 15.00
N LEU A 864 -14.83 -1.13 14.88
CA LEU A 864 -14.31 -2.50 14.88
C LEU A 864 -15.05 -3.39 13.90
N ARG A 865 -14.32 -4.35 13.35
CA ARG A 865 -14.86 -5.41 12.50
C ARG A 865 -14.36 -6.77 12.98
N ALA A 866 -14.99 -7.85 12.51
CA ALA A 866 -14.59 -9.21 12.84
C ALA A 866 -14.62 -10.15 11.61
N PRO A 867 -13.91 -9.82 10.52
CA PRO A 867 -13.76 -10.72 9.37
C PRO A 867 -13.00 -11.98 9.78
N ARG A 868 -13.14 -13.07 9.01
CA ARG A 868 -12.53 -14.36 9.34
C ARG A 868 -11.43 -14.81 8.39
N PHE A 869 -11.15 -14.00 7.36
CA PHE A 869 -10.07 -14.23 6.42
C PHE A 869 -9.35 -12.90 6.11
N PRO A 870 -8.00 -12.88 6.06
CA PRO A 870 -7.09 -14.02 6.19
C PRO A 870 -6.69 -14.33 7.64
N ASP A 871 -7.09 -13.50 8.60
CA ASP A 871 -6.93 -13.72 10.04
C ASP A 871 -8.27 -14.16 10.65
N PRO A 872 -8.42 -15.42 11.09
CA PRO A 872 -9.66 -15.93 11.65
C PRO A 872 -10.03 -15.32 13.01
N GLU A 873 -9.08 -14.67 13.70
CA GLU A 873 -9.24 -14.06 15.02
C GLU A 873 -9.05 -12.52 14.93
N THR A 874 -9.42 -11.92 13.80
CA THR A 874 -9.28 -10.47 13.58
C THR A 874 -9.94 -9.67 14.70
N ASP A 875 -9.16 -8.73 15.26
CA ASP A 875 -9.58 -7.77 16.28
C ASP A 875 -10.22 -8.36 17.55
N GLN A 876 -9.97 -9.63 17.89
CA GLN A 876 -10.44 -10.19 19.16
C GLN A 876 -9.78 -9.51 20.38
N GLY A 877 -10.56 -9.28 21.44
CA GLY A 877 -10.13 -8.73 22.73
C GLY A 877 -10.36 -7.22 22.90
N VAL A 878 -9.59 -6.60 23.80
CA VAL A 878 -9.85 -5.22 24.25
C VAL A 878 -9.30 -4.14 23.30
N HIS A 879 -10.12 -3.17 22.95
CA HIS A 879 -9.74 -1.99 22.14
C HIS A 879 -10.15 -0.70 22.84
N ARG A 880 -9.43 0.39 22.56
CA ARG A 880 -9.72 1.72 23.10
C ARG A 880 -9.73 2.74 21.99
N PHE A 881 -10.73 3.61 21.98
CA PHE A 881 -10.88 4.69 21.01
C PHE A 881 -11.18 6.00 21.72
N ARG A 882 -10.70 7.10 21.15
CA ARG A 882 -11.04 8.44 21.62
C ARG A 882 -11.62 9.26 20.49
N HIS A 883 -12.80 9.81 20.75
CA HIS A 883 -13.51 10.72 19.86
C HIS A 883 -13.86 12.00 20.61
N ALA A 884 -14.07 13.09 19.88
CA ALA A 884 -14.72 14.26 20.45
C ALA A 884 -15.68 14.93 19.47
N LEU A 885 -16.87 15.28 19.95
CA LEU A 885 -17.84 16.09 19.23
C LEU A 885 -17.58 17.56 19.56
N VAL A 886 -17.45 18.40 18.53
CA VAL A 886 -17.11 19.82 18.65
C VAL A 886 -18.21 20.68 18.02
N PRO A 887 -19.29 21.00 18.77
CA PRO A 887 -20.31 21.96 18.35
C PRO A 887 -19.75 23.35 18.06
N GLY A 888 -20.30 24.03 17.05
CA GLY A 888 -19.89 25.38 16.67
C GLY A 888 -18.52 25.46 15.98
N ALA A 889 -17.89 24.33 15.65
CA ALA A 889 -16.58 24.29 15.04
C ALA A 889 -16.59 24.84 13.60
N GLY A 890 -15.67 25.75 13.31
CA GLY A 890 -15.22 26.00 11.93
C GLY A 890 -14.16 25.00 11.50
N ILE A 891 -13.77 25.03 10.22
CA ILE A 891 -12.68 24.19 9.68
C ILE A 891 -11.37 24.35 10.48
N GLY A 892 -11.02 25.58 10.86
CA GLY A 892 -9.80 25.83 11.65
C GLY A 892 -9.84 25.18 13.04
N ASP A 893 -11.02 25.07 13.64
CA ASP A 893 -11.20 24.40 14.93
C ASP A 893 -11.15 22.88 14.77
N ALA A 894 -11.74 22.34 13.68
CA ALA A 894 -11.61 20.92 13.35
C ALA A 894 -10.14 20.49 13.20
N VAL A 895 -9.32 21.30 12.51
CA VAL A 895 -7.87 21.09 12.39
C VAL A 895 -7.19 21.14 13.76
N ARG A 896 -7.47 22.18 14.57
CA ARG A 896 -6.88 22.36 15.90
C ARG A 896 -7.19 21.19 16.83
N GLU A 897 -8.46 20.79 16.89
CA GLU A 897 -8.93 19.70 17.74
C GLU A 897 -8.47 18.33 17.26
N GLY A 898 -8.38 18.11 15.94
CA GLY A 898 -7.79 16.91 15.35
C GLY A 898 -6.33 16.72 15.77
N TRP A 899 -5.53 17.80 15.80
CA TRP A 899 -4.17 17.72 16.36
C TRP A 899 -4.16 17.48 17.87
N ARG A 900 -5.00 18.18 18.64
CA ARG A 900 -5.03 18.11 20.11
C ARG A 900 -5.37 16.72 20.64
N ILE A 901 -6.29 16.00 20.00
CA ILE A 901 -6.67 14.63 20.45
C ILE A 901 -5.54 13.62 20.19
N ASN A 902 -4.72 13.86 19.16
CA ASN A 902 -3.61 12.98 18.77
C ASN A 902 -2.26 13.33 19.45
N LEU A 903 -2.08 14.57 19.91
CA LEU A 903 -0.90 15.06 20.62
C LEU A 903 -1.27 15.47 22.06
N PRO A 904 -1.42 14.50 22.98
CA PRO A 904 -1.69 14.81 24.38
C PRO A 904 -0.53 15.57 25.02
N GLU A 905 -0.84 16.39 26.01
CA GLU A 905 0.17 17.13 26.78
C GLU A 905 1.10 16.16 27.52
N ARG A 906 2.39 16.51 27.56
CA ARG A 906 3.39 15.83 28.39
C ARG A 906 3.76 16.72 29.58
N ARG A 907 3.85 16.15 30.76
CA ARG A 907 4.20 16.83 32.00
C ARG A 907 5.55 16.36 32.50
N LEU A 908 6.41 17.29 32.87
CA LEU A 908 7.75 17.00 33.37
C LEU A 908 8.15 18.06 34.41
N SER A 909 8.79 17.65 35.50
CA SER A 909 9.37 18.59 36.46
C SER A 909 10.70 19.16 35.94
N GLY A 910 10.85 20.48 36.02
CA GLY A 910 12.08 21.20 35.67
C GLY A 910 12.10 22.60 36.27
N GLU A 911 13.07 23.41 35.86
CA GLU A 911 13.19 24.82 36.30
C GLU A 911 13.10 25.83 35.15
N ARG A 912 13.17 25.37 33.88
CA ARG A 912 13.24 26.21 32.69
C ARG A 912 11.99 26.10 31.81
N GLU A 913 11.34 27.22 31.57
CA GLU A 913 10.38 27.34 30.47
C GLU A 913 11.08 27.12 29.11
N VAL A 914 10.34 26.59 28.15
CA VAL A 914 10.86 26.29 26.81
C VAL A 914 10.14 27.16 25.78
N ALA A 915 10.85 28.13 25.22
CA ALA A 915 10.36 28.91 24.10
C ALA A 915 10.36 28.07 22.80
N PRO A 916 9.35 28.23 21.92
CA PRO A 916 9.31 27.51 20.64
C PRO A 916 10.57 27.70 19.81
N LEU A 917 11.00 26.67 19.07
CA LEU A 917 12.08 26.81 18.11
C LEU A 917 11.64 27.61 16.88
N VAL A 918 10.36 27.49 16.51
CA VAL A 918 9.72 28.23 15.42
C VAL A 918 8.30 28.58 15.84
N GLU A 919 7.94 29.86 15.75
CA GLU A 919 6.58 30.34 15.97
C GLU A 919 5.90 30.70 14.66
N VAL A 920 4.58 30.49 14.58
CA VAL A 920 3.77 30.86 13.42
C VAL A 920 2.64 31.78 13.86
N ALA A 921 2.49 32.91 13.17
CA ALA A 921 1.53 33.94 13.59
C ALA A 921 0.09 33.66 13.13
N GLN A 922 -0.10 32.90 12.05
CA GLN A 922 -1.42 32.66 11.45
C GLN A 922 -1.91 31.24 11.76
N ASP A 923 -3.07 31.14 12.41
CA ASP A 923 -3.69 29.86 12.80
C ASP A 923 -4.08 28.96 11.60
N ALA A 924 -4.17 29.52 10.39
CA ALA A 924 -4.40 28.75 9.17
C ALA A 924 -3.15 27.98 8.69
N VAL A 925 -1.95 28.35 9.17
CA VAL A 925 -0.67 27.75 8.79
C VAL A 925 -0.27 26.72 9.83
N VAL A 926 -0.19 25.45 9.42
CA VAL A 926 0.06 24.32 10.31
C VAL A 926 1.45 23.76 10.09
N VAL A 927 2.29 23.81 11.13
CA VAL A 927 3.64 23.22 11.11
C VAL A 927 3.56 21.70 11.34
N THR A 928 3.97 20.94 10.34
CA THR A 928 3.92 19.48 10.35
C THR A 928 5.26 18.85 10.72
N ALA A 929 6.39 19.50 10.41
CA ALA A 929 7.72 19.06 10.83
C ALA A 929 8.61 20.23 11.27
N VAL A 930 9.38 19.99 12.34
CA VAL A 930 10.53 20.78 12.76
C VAL A 930 11.63 19.78 13.10
N LYS A 931 12.70 19.76 12.32
CA LYS A 931 13.79 18.78 12.43
C LYS A 931 15.13 19.43 12.08
N LEU A 932 16.24 18.73 12.31
CA LEU A 932 17.52 19.11 11.72
C LEU A 932 17.66 18.51 10.32
N ALA A 933 18.37 19.18 9.42
CA ALA A 933 18.60 18.75 8.05
C ALA A 933 19.30 17.38 8.00
N ASP A 934 18.89 16.54 7.05
CA ASP A 934 19.31 15.14 6.98
C ASP A 934 20.75 14.96 6.51
N ASP A 935 21.37 16.01 5.94
CA ASP A 935 22.78 16.04 5.57
C ASP A 935 23.73 16.27 6.76
N GLY A 936 23.21 16.39 7.98
CA GLY A 936 24.01 16.60 9.18
C GLY A 936 24.63 18.00 9.32
N SER A 937 24.27 18.96 8.45
CA SER A 937 24.71 20.36 8.56
C SER A 937 24.29 21.03 9.87
N GLY A 938 23.25 20.49 10.50
CA GLY A 938 22.61 21.09 11.67
C GLY A 938 21.72 22.27 11.32
N ASP A 939 21.40 22.51 10.04
CA ASP A 939 20.36 23.46 9.63
C ASP A 939 19.00 22.99 10.14
N VAL A 940 18.07 23.93 10.35
CA VAL A 940 16.70 23.61 10.79
C VAL A 940 15.79 23.54 9.59
N VAL A 941 15.08 22.43 9.44
CA VAL A 941 14.07 22.21 8.40
C VAL A 941 12.68 22.37 9.01
N VAL A 942 11.87 23.21 8.39
CA VAL A 942 10.50 23.51 8.81
C VAL A 942 9.57 23.22 7.65
N ARG A 943 8.62 22.31 7.87
CA ARG A 943 7.57 21.99 6.89
C ARG A 943 6.21 22.39 7.42
N PHE A 944 5.44 23.07 6.59
CA PHE A 944 4.12 23.58 6.94
C PHE A 944 3.23 23.70 5.71
N HIS A 945 1.92 23.81 5.95
CA HIS A 945 0.93 23.99 4.90
C HIS A 945 -0.18 24.96 5.33
N GLU A 946 -0.91 25.49 4.35
CA GLU A 946 -2.18 26.17 4.58
C GLU A 946 -3.30 25.13 4.76
N SER A 947 -4.07 25.20 5.84
CA SER A 947 -4.98 24.09 6.25
C SER A 947 -6.46 24.32 5.92
N ARG A 948 -6.85 25.54 5.55
CA ARG A 948 -8.27 25.95 5.44
C ARG A 948 -8.76 26.04 3.98
N GLY A 949 -7.89 25.89 2.99
CA GLY A 949 -8.23 26.02 1.57
C GLY A 949 -8.30 27.47 1.10
N GLY A 950 -7.61 28.39 1.78
CA GLY A 950 -7.60 29.83 1.48
C GLY A 950 -6.21 30.36 1.14
N ARG A 951 -6.13 31.54 0.51
CA ARG A 951 -4.85 32.27 0.41
C ARG A 951 -4.54 32.90 1.76
N THR A 952 -3.31 32.72 2.25
CA THR A 952 -2.86 33.33 3.51
C THR A 952 -1.45 33.88 3.40
N GLY A 953 -1.16 34.96 4.13
CA GLY A 953 0.22 35.33 4.43
C GLY A 953 0.73 34.47 5.58
N ALA A 954 1.87 33.81 5.40
CA ALA A 954 2.55 33.07 6.45
C ALA A 954 3.69 33.90 7.03
N THR A 955 3.75 34.00 8.34
CA THR A 955 4.86 34.57 9.10
C THR A 955 5.39 33.53 10.06
N LEU A 956 6.67 33.19 9.90
CA LEU A 956 7.42 32.34 10.81
C LEU A 956 8.45 33.18 11.55
N THR A 957 8.64 32.95 12.84
CA THR A 957 9.70 33.57 13.65
C THR A 957 10.57 32.46 14.23
N ALA A 958 11.86 32.46 13.89
CA ALA A 958 12.80 31.48 14.41
C ALA A 958 13.29 31.89 15.82
N GLY A 959 13.40 30.92 16.73
CA GLY A 959 13.94 31.13 18.08
C GLY A 959 15.47 31.15 18.14
N PHE A 960 16.15 31.42 17.02
CA PHE A 960 17.60 31.45 16.82
C PHE A 960 17.96 32.42 15.69
N GLU A 961 19.23 32.86 15.64
CA GLU A 961 19.71 33.75 14.57
C GLU A 961 19.82 33.01 13.23
N ILE A 962 19.13 33.52 12.22
CA ILE A 962 19.09 32.92 10.88
C ILE A 962 20.26 33.44 10.04
N GLY A 963 21.12 32.54 9.58
CA GLY A 963 22.17 32.80 8.60
C GLY A 963 21.58 32.96 7.18
N ASP A 964 20.76 32.01 6.74
CA ASP A 964 20.10 32.02 5.43
C ASP A 964 18.74 31.28 5.43
N VAL A 965 17.89 31.56 4.44
CA VAL A 965 16.56 30.94 4.27
C VAL A 965 16.40 30.47 2.83
N THR A 966 16.19 29.16 2.65
CA THR A 966 15.95 28.56 1.33
C THR A 966 14.64 27.78 1.31
N VAL A 967 13.84 27.98 0.25
CA VAL A 967 12.68 27.12 -0.04
C VAL A 967 13.18 25.86 -0.73
N THR A 968 12.74 24.71 -0.25
CA THR A 968 13.28 23.41 -0.66
C THR A 968 12.21 22.42 -1.08
N ASP A 969 12.61 21.41 -1.84
CA ASP A 969 11.81 20.23 -2.13
C ASP A 969 11.75 19.30 -0.89
N LEU A 970 11.08 18.15 -1.00
CA LEU A 970 10.99 17.22 0.15
C LEU A 970 12.35 16.62 0.54
N LEU A 971 13.31 16.58 -0.37
CA LEU A 971 14.68 16.10 -0.17
C LEU A 971 15.60 17.18 0.39
N GLU A 972 15.07 18.37 0.72
CA GLU A 972 15.79 19.50 1.32
C GLU A 972 16.74 20.21 0.34
N ARG A 973 16.52 20.03 -0.97
CA ARG A 973 17.28 20.67 -2.05
C ARG A 973 16.62 22.00 -2.45
N PRO A 974 17.39 23.05 -2.79
CA PRO A 974 16.82 24.34 -3.20
C PRO A 974 15.87 24.22 -4.41
N LEU A 975 14.69 24.83 -4.31
CA LEU A 975 13.75 24.92 -5.43
C LEU A 975 14.06 26.14 -6.31
N ALA A 976 14.55 25.89 -7.52
CA ALA A 976 15.03 26.94 -8.43
C ALA A 976 13.96 28.00 -8.79
N ASP A 977 12.71 27.58 -8.96
CA ASP A 977 11.60 28.46 -9.37
C ASP A 977 10.74 28.97 -8.20
N ALA A 978 11.13 28.67 -6.95
CA ALA A 978 10.38 29.11 -5.78
C ALA A 978 10.57 30.61 -5.53
N ALA A 979 9.48 31.30 -5.17
CA ALA A 979 9.56 32.69 -4.75
C ALA A 979 10.37 32.80 -3.44
N ALA A 980 11.40 33.63 -3.44
CA ALA A 980 12.22 33.86 -2.27
C ALA A 980 11.38 34.43 -1.10
N PRO A 981 11.43 33.81 0.10
CA PRO A 981 10.79 34.37 1.28
C PRO A 981 11.41 35.72 1.64
N ARG A 982 10.60 36.63 2.18
CA ARG A 982 11.10 37.90 2.72
C ARG A 982 11.58 37.67 4.15
N ARG A 983 12.85 37.95 4.42
CA ARG A 983 13.47 37.86 5.74
C ARG A 983 13.69 39.25 6.35
N ASP A 984 13.31 39.41 7.62
CA ASP A 984 13.60 40.56 8.46
C ASP A 984 14.08 40.05 9.83
N GLY A 985 15.41 40.05 10.04
CA GLY A 985 16.02 39.40 11.20
C GLY A 985 15.73 37.89 11.24
N ASP A 986 15.07 37.45 12.32
CA ASP A 986 14.61 36.09 12.60
C ASP A 986 13.20 35.79 12.04
N ARG A 987 12.56 36.79 11.42
CA ARG A 987 11.21 36.68 10.87
C ARG A 987 11.27 36.40 9.37
N VAL A 988 10.54 35.36 8.95
CA VAL A 988 10.39 34.93 7.55
C VAL A 988 8.93 35.08 7.14
N THR A 989 8.68 35.74 6.01
CA THR A 989 7.33 35.96 5.48
C THR A 989 7.20 35.52 4.02
N LEU A 990 6.09 34.86 3.72
CA LEU A 990 5.75 34.35 2.39
C LEU A 990 4.23 34.31 2.22
N SER A 991 3.75 34.18 0.98
CA SER A 991 2.32 34.00 0.69
C SER A 991 2.06 32.56 0.27
N LEU A 992 1.02 31.95 0.84
CA LEU A 992 0.58 30.60 0.50
C LEU A 992 -0.70 30.64 -0.33
N ARG A 993 -0.75 29.76 -1.33
CA ARG A 993 -1.98 29.37 -2.04
C ARG A 993 -2.81 28.42 -1.16
N PRO A 994 -4.10 28.22 -1.47
CA PRO A 994 -4.92 27.20 -0.82
C PRO A 994 -4.19 25.85 -0.74
N PHE A 995 -4.12 25.25 0.45
CA PHE A 995 -3.50 23.94 0.68
C PHE A 995 -2.03 23.78 0.28
N GLU A 996 -1.31 24.89 0.05
CA GLU A 996 0.08 24.82 -0.40
C GLU A 996 1.00 24.32 0.71
N LEU A 997 1.69 23.20 0.45
CA LEU A 997 2.80 22.70 1.23
C LEU A 997 4.10 23.44 0.90
N VAL A 998 4.83 23.86 1.94
CA VAL A 998 6.17 24.49 1.82
C VAL A 998 7.15 23.84 2.79
N THR A 999 8.38 23.62 2.32
CA THR A 999 9.53 23.25 3.17
C THR A 999 10.58 24.37 3.13
N LEU A 1000 10.94 24.90 4.30
CA LEU A 1000 12.03 25.86 4.46
C LEU A 1000 13.22 25.20 5.13
N ARG A 1001 14.42 25.46 4.61
CA ARG A 1001 15.69 25.18 5.25
C ARG A 1001 16.27 26.49 5.79
N LEU A 1002 16.53 26.53 7.09
CA LEU A 1002 17.03 27.68 7.83
C LEU A 1002 18.45 27.38 8.32
N THR A 1003 19.44 28.04 7.73
CA THR A 1003 20.82 27.94 8.20
C THR A 1003 20.99 28.75 9.48
N ARG A 1004 21.71 28.20 10.46
CA ARG A 1004 22.00 28.87 11.73
C ARG A 1004 23.25 29.75 11.59
N ALA A 1005 23.23 30.95 12.17
CA ALA A 1005 24.32 31.93 12.10
C ALA A 1005 25.54 31.56 12.98
#